data_AF-A0A967AS84-F1
#
_entry.id   AF-A0A967AS84-F1
#
_cell.length_a   1.000
_cell.length_b   1.000
_cell.length_c   1.000
_cell.angle_alpha   90.00
_cell.angle_beta   90.00
_cell.angle_gamma   90.00
#
_symmetry.space_group_name_H-M   'P 1'
#
loop_
_entity.id
_entity.type
_entity.pdbx_description
1 polymer ?
#
loop_
_entity_poly.entity_id
_entity_poly.type
_entity_poly.pdbx_seq_one_letter_code
_entity_poly.pdbx_strand_id
1 'polypeptide(L)'
;MKHSLLLVALCAFMYQGLAQNPPSQKIILYPNVANEHVNVQLDKGLVPSEISIMQMDGRTVQHLTETKGKSTISMDTSNIPDGMYIVAVNTATERLTSKLIIDHNGQNTIYSNSSTPPLFKDNGITSVKATAKSSVIVGSSVKKAFPSAEGFGKNTTGGRGGIVVEVTNLNNSGPGSLREALKMTGTRTIVFKVGGTINCSSYLSIPSGSGNVTIAGQTAPGGGITIKGAELRVSASNVIVRHLRIRPGSNVSGSNVNAVRVTPYGTDISNIIFDHVSVTWGVDKVFIIGAIYNGDNVSNVTVQNSIIGENIGSGMGFLLYKNTKNVSIQKNLLTHMRERNIRSSTSNANFEMINNVVYGFSYGTLPTYENHFDIIGNVYKTDPKVSTALQTIRLEASTNGKIGLTKAYIDDNVLDGSKVSVSSNISPYLQSSPIFDSGIVPMPVNEVEAYVLSDVGSSLTRDAVDERIIYEVKNRTGGLKSSTSAAGGYPSISNGTAYKDSDKDGMSDEWEALNGRDLRPTDILSIYKFNEFNVDQTQTSAANRYSALDAYLAYLAKDWHGFETIVAEEESTGTTMLKINGSDMPVSAYDSSQDLGSMEIMDSGNTLRLKGNAWKKSPINHNVTPNSILEFDLMVTGEGEIHGIGFDNDNALNGSDGQRFFQLAGTQGDFGKQTYKTYSGNGWHSFSIPVGEFFTGNFDNIIFVADKDSNGANQESYFRNIRFREGTSGNSGGGSLVDFNMSSYDPAQQDSGSFELQDSDGKLKLVGNAWKKTALDYTITPNTVVEFDLMVAGEGEIHGIGFDNDNVLNGSDGQRFFQLAGTQSSYGKQTYKTYSGNEWVSFSIPVGEFFTGNFKYLVFSGDKDNNGASQISYFKNVVFREN
;
A
#
# COMPACT_ATOMS: atom_id res chain seq x y z
N MET A 1 -32.97 -49.96 19.75
CA MET A 1 -31.79 -50.01 18.85
C MET A 1 -32.32 -50.04 17.43
N LYS A 2 -31.88 -49.27 16.45
CA LYS A 2 -30.95 -48.15 16.29
C LYS A 2 -31.26 -47.61 14.87
N HIS A 3 -31.36 -46.29 14.75
CA HIS A 3 -30.96 -45.45 13.62
C HIS A 3 -31.60 -45.60 12.21
N SER A 4 -32.31 -44.51 11.89
CA SER A 4 -32.30 -43.78 10.61
C SER A 4 -33.23 -44.24 9.50
N LEU A 5 -34.47 -43.70 9.54
CA LEU A 5 -35.43 -43.65 8.44
C LEU A 5 -35.68 -42.18 8.05
N LEU A 6 -35.69 -41.94 6.74
CA LEU A 6 -36.63 -41.07 6.00
C LEU A 6 -36.70 -39.56 6.33
N LEU A 7 -36.20 -38.74 5.40
CA LEU A 7 -37.06 -37.73 4.76
C LEU A 7 -36.50 -37.30 3.39
N VAL A 8 -37.02 -37.95 2.35
CA VAL A 8 -37.10 -37.41 0.98
C VAL A 8 -38.47 -36.77 0.85
N ALA A 9 -38.54 -35.65 0.10
CA ALA A 9 -39.73 -34.91 -0.34
C ALA A 9 -40.20 -33.73 0.53
N LEU A 10 -39.51 -32.58 0.39
CA LEU A 10 -40.13 -31.25 0.40
C LEU A 10 -39.24 -30.14 -0.24
N CYS A 11 -38.44 -30.50 -1.25
CA CYS A 11 -37.67 -29.55 -2.06
C CYS A 11 -38.14 -29.54 -3.53
N ALA A 12 -39.40 -29.17 -3.75
CA ALA A 12 -39.89 -28.69 -5.04
C ALA A 12 -41.24 -27.99 -4.81
N PHE A 13 -41.39 -26.77 -5.33
CA PHE A 13 -42.53 -25.85 -5.22
C PHE A 13 -42.59 -24.93 -4.00
N MET A 14 -41.71 -23.93 -3.99
CA MET A 14 -42.13 -22.52 -3.96
C MET A 14 -40.98 -21.63 -4.49
N TYR A 15 -40.59 -21.87 -5.75
CA TYR A 15 -39.77 -20.93 -6.52
C TYR A 15 -40.72 -20.17 -7.44
N GLN A 16 -41.35 -19.13 -6.90
CA GLN A 16 -41.87 -17.93 -7.57
C GLN A 16 -42.87 -17.22 -6.66
N GLY A 17 -42.41 -16.16 -6.01
CA GLY A 17 -43.22 -15.31 -5.13
C GLY A 17 -42.41 -14.19 -4.47
N LEU A 18 -41.87 -13.27 -5.30
CA LEU A 18 -41.69 -11.83 -5.03
C LEU A 18 -40.90 -11.47 -3.74
N ALA A 19 -39.59 -11.21 -3.77
CA ALA A 19 -38.94 -9.98 -4.26
C ALA A 19 -39.57 -8.68 -3.72
N GLN A 20 -38.86 -8.00 -2.81
CA GLN A 20 -38.42 -6.58 -2.87
C GLN A 20 -37.37 -6.33 -1.77
N ASN A 21 -36.25 -5.64 -1.95
CA ASN A 21 -35.31 -5.42 -3.06
C ASN A 21 -34.07 -4.75 -2.41
N PRO A 22 -32.86 -5.32 -2.47
CA PRO A 22 -31.64 -4.57 -2.16
C PRO A 22 -31.45 -3.42 -3.17
N PRO A 23 -30.70 -2.35 -2.86
CA PRO A 23 -30.25 -1.39 -3.87
C PRO A 23 -29.61 -2.16 -5.03
N SER A 24 -30.18 -1.98 -6.22
CA SER A 24 -30.04 -2.86 -7.40
C SER A 24 -28.60 -3.07 -7.83
N GLN A 25 -28.02 -4.23 -7.50
CA GLN A 25 -26.78 -4.69 -8.13
C GLN A 25 -27.11 -5.30 -9.49
N LYS A 26 -27.00 -4.50 -10.56
CA LYS A 26 -27.35 -4.92 -11.92
C LYS A 26 -26.60 -6.16 -12.42
N ILE A 27 -25.39 -6.43 -11.91
CA ILE A 27 -24.62 -7.68 -12.10
C ILE A 27 -24.12 -8.16 -10.74
N ILE A 28 -24.25 -9.47 -10.47
CA ILE A 28 -23.63 -10.16 -9.35
C ILE A 28 -22.71 -11.27 -9.90
N LEU A 29 -21.47 -11.33 -9.41
CA LEU A 29 -20.53 -12.42 -9.69
C LEU A 29 -20.42 -13.34 -8.47
N TYR A 30 -20.40 -14.66 -8.67
CA TYR A 30 -20.11 -15.62 -7.60
C TYR A 30 -19.34 -16.83 -8.13
N PRO A 31 -18.41 -17.40 -7.35
CA PRO A 31 -17.57 -18.49 -7.82
C PRO A 31 -18.38 -19.79 -7.87
N ASN A 32 -18.14 -20.60 -8.88
CA ASN A 32 -18.61 -21.98 -8.97
C ASN A 32 -17.40 -22.91 -8.78
N VAL A 33 -17.02 -23.09 -7.51
CA VAL A 33 -15.84 -23.83 -7.06
C VAL A 33 -15.83 -25.31 -7.44
N ALA A 34 -16.98 -25.89 -7.81
CA ALA A 34 -17.04 -27.29 -8.21
C ALA A 34 -16.44 -27.55 -9.61
N ASN A 35 -16.41 -26.52 -10.47
CA ASN A 35 -16.09 -26.69 -11.89
C ASN A 35 -15.08 -25.65 -12.44
N GLU A 36 -14.43 -24.84 -11.59
CA GLU A 36 -13.54 -23.74 -12.04
C GLU A 36 -14.25 -22.74 -12.97
N HIS A 37 -15.48 -22.36 -12.60
CA HIS A 37 -16.30 -21.38 -13.34
C HIS A 37 -16.64 -20.17 -12.47
N VAL A 38 -17.02 -19.07 -13.10
CA VAL A 38 -17.68 -17.92 -12.46
C VAL A 38 -19.11 -17.81 -12.98
N ASN A 39 -20.07 -17.61 -12.08
CA ASN A 39 -21.46 -17.34 -12.43
C ASN A 39 -21.72 -15.83 -12.44
N VAL A 40 -22.35 -15.36 -13.51
CA VAL A 40 -22.82 -13.99 -13.69
C VAL A 40 -24.33 -14.00 -13.59
N GLN A 41 -24.86 -13.38 -12.55
CA GLN A 41 -26.30 -13.20 -12.37
C GLN A 41 -26.69 -11.75 -12.62
N LEU A 42 -27.78 -11.58 -13.37
CA LEU A 42 -28.30 -10.27 -13.74
C LEU A 42 -29.58 -9.97 -12.98
N ASP A 43 -29.80 -8.68 -12.70
CA ASP A 43 -31.06 -8.22 -12.13
C ASP A 43 -32.26 -8.54 -13.03
N LYS A 44 -33.43 -8.70 -12.40
CA LYS A 44 -34.67 -9.11 -13.06
C LYS A 44 -35.08 -8.09 -14.13
N GLY A 45 -35.06 -8.51 -15.40
CA GLY A 45 -35.44 -7.68 -16.55
C GLY A 45 -34.27 -7.31 -17.47
N LEU A 46 -33.02 -7.52 -17.04
CA LEU A 46 -31.85 -7.40 -17.89
C LEU A 46 -31.65 -8.69 -18.70
N VAL A 47 -31.64 -8.57 -20.02
CA VAL A 47 -31.33 -9.67 -20.93
C VAL A 47 -29.99 -9.39 -21.58
N PRO A 48 -28.96 -10.21 -21.32
CA PRO A 48 -27.66 -10.03 -21.95
C PRO A 48 -27.76 -10.39 -23.44
N SER A 49 -27.19 -9.55 -24.29
CA SER A 49 -26.94 -9.88 -25.71
C SER A 49 -25.59 -10.57 -25.88
N GLU A 50 -24.61 -10.21 -25.05
CA GLU A 50 -23.28 -10.81 -25.00
C GLU A 50 -22.66 -10.60 -23.62
N ILE A 51 -21.82 -11.56 -23.19
CA ILE A 51 -20.98 -11.43 -22.00
C ILE A 51 -19.53 -11.71 -22.39
N SER A 52 -18.61 -10.95 -21.82
CA SER A 52 -17.18 -11.14 -22.02
C SER A 52 -16.43 -11.08 -20.71
N ILE A 53 -15.40 -11.93 -20.56
CA ILE A 53 -14.31 -11.70 -19.62
C ILE A 53 -13.23 -10.97 -20.42
N MET A 54 -12.75 -9.84 -19.89
CA MET A 54 -11.75 -8.99 -20.51
C MET A 54 -10.56 -8.83 -19.58
N GLN A 55 -9.37 -8.76 -20.14
CA GLN A 55 -8.21 -8.23 -19.43
C GLN A 55 -8.46 -6.77 -19.08
N MET A 56 -7.73 -6.27 -18.08
CA MET A 56 -7.82 -4.86 -17.64
C MET A 56 -7.39 -3.87 -18.73
N ASP A 57 -6.76 -4.33 -19.82
CA ASP A 57 -6.43 -3.54 -21.02
C ASP A 57 -7.54 -3.54 -22.09
N GLY A 58 -8.72 -4.08 -21.75
CA GLY A 58 -9.91 -4.14 -22.62
C GLY A 58 -9.91 -5.31 -23.62
N ARG A 59 -8.84 -6.13 -23.70
CA ARG A 59 -8.82 -7.30 -24.58
C ARG A 59 -9.75 -8.38 -24.05
N THR A 60 -10.63 -8.87 -24.90
CA THR A 60 -11.54 -9.98 -24.53
C THR A 60 -10.79 -11.29 -24.49
N VAL A 61 -10.78 -11.96 -23.32
CA VAL A 61 -10.17 -13.29 -23.11
C VAL A 61 -11.17 -14.42 -23.25
N GLN A 62 -12.45 -14.16 -22.99
CA GLN A 62 -13.54 -15.10 -23.22
C GLN A 62 -14.79 -14.34 -23.60
N HIS A 63 -15.56 -14.86 -24.55
CA HIS A 63 -16.75 -14.19 -25.09
C HIS A 63 -17.87 -15.21 -25.33
N LEU A 64 -19.08 -14.89 -24.90
CA LEU A 64 -20.28 -15.71 -25.07
C LEU A 64 -21.41 -14.90 -25.69
N THR A 65 -21.88 -15.33 -26.86
CA THR A 65 -23.00 -14.74 -27.61
C THR A 65 -24.33 -15.47 -27.39
N GLU A 66 -24.32 -16.72 -26.94
CA GLU A 66 -25.52 -17.52 -26.64
C GLU A 66 -26.02 -17.33 -25.19
N THR A 67 -26.29 -16.08 -24.84
CA THR A 67 -26.72 -15.66 -23.49
C THR A 67 -28.19 -15.24 -23.43
N LYS A 68 -28.86 -15.18 -24.59
CA LYS A 68 -30.24 -14.68 -24.73
C LYS A 68 -31.23 -15.49 -23.88
N GLY A 69 -31.93 -14.79 -23.00
CA GLY A 69 -32.99 -15.35 -22.14
C GLY A 69 -32.50 -16.04 -20.86
N LYS A 70 -31.19 -15.99 -20.55
CA LYS A 70 -30.62 -16.56 -19.31
C LYS A 70 -30.44 -15.45 -18.27
N SER A 71 -30.97 -15.66 -17.06
CA SER A 71 -30.78 -14.76 -15.90
C SER A 71 -29.48 -15.02 -15.13
N THR A 72 -28.88 -16.18 -15.36
CA THR A 72 -27.58 -16.58 -14.80
C THR A 72 -26.77 -17.27 -15.89
N ILE A 73 -25.52 -16.86 -16.06
CA ILE A 73 -24.61 -17.37 -17.09
C ILE A 73 -23.33 -17.82 -16.41
N SER A 74 -22.92 -19.07 -16.67
CA SER A 74 -21.67 -19.62 -16.16
C SER A 74 -20.58 -19.46 -17.20
N MET A 75 -19.40 -19.00 -16.78
CA MET A 75 -18.22 -18.81 -17.63
C MET A 75 -17.07 -19.65 -17.10
N ASP A 76 -16.44 -20.43 -17.98
CA ASP A 76 -15.32 -21.30 -17.65
C ASP A 76 -14.04 -20.49 -17.46
N THR A 77 -13.44 -20.55 -16.27
CA THR A 77 -12.22 -19.82 -15.93
C THR A 77 -10.95 -20.67 -15.98
N SER A 78 -11.06 -21.99 -16.20
CA SER A 78 -9.96 -22.96 -16.12
C SER A 78 -8.76 -22.68 -17.05
N ASN A 79 -9.02 -22.03 -18.19
CA ASN A 79 -8.00 -21.70 -19.19
C ASN A 79 -7.58 -20.22 -19.19
N ILE A 80 -8.08 -19.43 -18.22
CA ILE A 80 -7.76 -18.01 -18.10
C ILE A 80 -6.66 -17.87 -17.04
N PRO A 81 -5.49 -17.27 -17.31
CA PRO A 81 -4.41 -17.18 -16.32
C PRO A 81 -4.82 -16.49 -15.02
N ASP A 82 -4.13 -16.79 -13.91
CA ASP A 82 -4.30 -16.05 -12.65
C ASP A 82 -4.15 -14.55 -12.86
N GLY A 83 -5.04 -13.75 -12.28
CA GLY A 83 -5.02 -12.30 -12.44
C GLY A 83 -6.39 -11.64 -12.28
N MET A 84 -6.40 -10.31 -12.47
CA MET A 84 -7.62 -9.51 -12.42
C MET A 84 -8.17 -9.25 -13.83
N TYR A 85 -9.49 -9.37 -13.95
CA TYR A 85 -10.26 -9.29 -15.18
C TYR A 85 -11.52 -8.44 -14.98
N ILE A 86 -12.13 -8.03 -16.09
CA ILE A 86 -13.41 -7.34 -16.14
C ILE A 86 -14.44 -8.28 -16.75
N VAL A 87 -15.53 -8.55 -16.05
CA VAL A 87 -16.73 -9.14 -16.64
C VAL A 87 -17.58 -8.01 -17.20
N ALA A 88 -17.74 -7.98 -18.52
CA ALA A 88 -18.60 -7.02 -19.21
C ALA A 88 -19.85 -7.73 -19.72
N VAL A 89 -21.01 -7.19 -19.35
CA VAL A 89 -22.32 -7.64 -19.85
C VAL A 89 -22.92 -6.53 -20.69
N ASN A 90 -23.09 -6.80 -21.98
CA ASN A 90 -23.85 -5.89 -22.82
C ASN A 90 -25.31 -6.35 -22.87
N THR A 91 -26.20 -5.39 -22.69
CA THR A 91 -27.64 -5.54 -22.90
C THR A 91 -28.06 -4.69 -24.10
N ALA A 92 -29.33 -4.71 -24.49
CA ALA A 92 -29.83 -3.86 -25.57
C ALA A 92 -29.74 -2.35 -25.27
N THR A 93 -29.64 -1.96 -23.99
CA THR A 93 -29.75 -0.56 -23.54
C THR A 93 -28.56 -0.04 -22.78
N GLU A 94 -27.72 -0.93 -22.23
CA GLU A 94 -26.57 -0.54 -21.42
C GLU A 94 -25.48 -1.62 -21.39
N ARG A 95 -24.25 -1.17 -21.14
CA ARG A 95 -23.11 -2.03 -20.84
C ARG A 95 -22.81 -1.94 -19.36
N LEU A 96 -22.78 -3.08 -18.70
CA LEU A 96 -22.55 -3.24 -17.27
C LEU A 96 -21.20 -3.96 -17.07
N THR A 97 -20.45 -3.59 -16.05
CA THR A 97 -19.13 -4.19 -15.78
C THR A 97 -18.94 -4.53 -14.32
N SER A 98 -18.15 -5.58 -14.06
CA SER A 98 -17.78 -6.06 -12.72
C SER A 98 -16.34 -6.57 -12.71
N LYS A 99 -15.65 -6.51 -11.57
CA LYS A 99 -14.26 -6.99 -11.45
C LYS A 99 -14.24 -8.46 -11.01
N LEU A 100 -13.38 -9.24 -11.63
CA LEU A 100 -13.16 -10.66 -11.35
C LEU A 100 -11.69 -10.89 -11.04
N ILE A 101 -11.38 -11.60 -9.95
CA ILE A 101 -10.05 -12.16 -9.73
C ILE A 101 -10.11 -13.67 -9.96
N ILE A 102 -9.17 -14.16 -10.75
CA ILE A 102 -8.96 -15.59 -10.99
C ILE A 102 -7.69 -15.99 -10.26
N ASP A 103 -7.82 -16.99 -9.38
CA ASP A 103 -6.72 -17.59 -8.61
C ASP A 103 -6.95 -19.10 -8.51
N HIS A 104 -6.17 -19.86 -9.28
CA HIS A 104 -6.24 -21.33 -9.35
C HIS A 104 -5.67 -22.03 -8.11
N ASN A 105 -4.92 -21.31 -7.25
CA ASN A 105 -4.33 -21.85 -6.02
C ASN A 105 -5.08 -21.41 -4.75
N GLY A 106 -6.14 -20.59 -4.88
CA GLY A 106 -6.87 -19.95 -3.77
C GLY A 106 -8.39 -19.76 -3.95
N GLN A 107 -9.05 -20.52 -4.84
CA GLN A 107 -10.51 -20.59 -5.03
C GLN A 107 -11.28 -19.25 -5.17
N ASN A 108 -11.02 -18.53 -6.27
CA ASN A 108 -11.84 -17.45 -6.88
C ASN A 108 -12.49 -16.43 -5.91
N THR A 109 -11.72 -15.39 -5.56
CA THR A 109 -12.17 -14.20 -4.80
C THR A 109 -12.86 -13.17 -5.70
N ILE A 110 -14.00 -12.60 -5.29
CA ILE A 110 -14.80 -11.66 -6.09
C ILE A 110 -14.94 -10.30 -5.42
N TYR A 111 -14.82 -9.23 -6.22
CA TYR A 111 -14.97 -7.83 -5.77
C TYR A 111 -16.22 -7.19 -6.40
N SER A 112 -16.91 -6.35 -5.63
CA SER A 112 -18.19 -5.70 -5.98
C SER A 112 -18.07 -4.56 -7.00
N ASN A 113 -19.19 -4.29 -7.71
CA ASN A 113 -19.32 -3.29 -8.77
C ASN A 113 -19.07 -1.85 -8.30
N SER A 114 -18.34 -1.09 -9.11
CA SER A 114 -18.37 0.38 -9.15
C SER A 114 -19.18 0.85 -10.36
N SER A 115 -20.32 1.50 -10.11
CA SER A 115 -20.93 2.42 -11.06
C SER A 115 -20.82 3.83 -10.49
N THR A 116 -20.16 4.77 -11.17
CA THR A 116 -20.01 6.18 -10.74
C THR A 116 -20.69 7.13 -11.75
N PRO A 117 -21.12 8.38 -11.40
CA PRO A 117 -21.43 9.02 -10.09
C PRO A 117 -22.78 9.83 -10.09
N PRO A 118 -23.30 10.38 -8.95
CA PRO A 118 -22.72 11.55 -8.26
C PRO A 118 -22.44 11.35 -6.76
N LEU A 119 -21.28 11.88 -6.37
CA LEU A 119 -20.85 12.34 -5.04
C LEU A 119 -20.60 11.26 -3.96
N PHE A 120 -19.32 10.95 -3.83
CA PHE A 120 -18.70 10.04 -2.86
C PHE A 120 -19.03 10.36 -1.39
N LYS A 121 -19.22 9.29 -0.61
CA LYS A 121 -18.26 8.91 0.44
C LYS A 121 -18.31 7.39 0.62
N ASP A 122 -17.13 6.79 0.62
CA ASP A 122 -16.87 5.36 0.72
C ASP A 122 -16.00 5.17 1.98
N ASN A 123 -16.32 4.18 2.82
CA ASN A 123 -15.48 3.76 3.95
C ASN A 123 -15.64 2.26 4.21
N GLY A 124 -14.64 1.50 3.72
CA GLY A 124 -13.94 0.52 4.55
C GLY A 124 -14.33 -0.95 4.41
N ILE A 125 -13.44 -1.74 3.78
CA ILE A 125 -13.18 -3.13 4.16
C ILE A 125 -11.67 -3.33 4.31
N THR A 126 -11.31 -4.05 5.38
CA THR A 126 -10.00 -4.41 5.90
C THR A 126 -9.35 -5.62 5.20
N SER A 127 -8.01 -5.69 5.20
CA SER A 127 -7.28 -6.92 5.54
C SER A 127 -5.82 -6.62 5.94
N VAL A 128 -5.26 -7.53 6.76
CA VAL A 128 -4.10 -7.33 7.67
C VAL A 128 -2.86 -8.11 7.19
N LYS A 129 -1.67 -7.51 7.40
CA LYS A 129 -0.39 -8.07 7.93
C LYS A 129 0.83 -7.68 7.11
N ALA A 130 1.62 -6.75 7.66
CA ALA A 130 3.07 -6.75 7.48
C ALA A 130 3.74 -6.29 8.78
N THR A 131 4.72 -7.07 9.23
CA THR A 131 5.59 -6.82 10.37
C THR A 131 6.52 -5.65 10.04
N ALA A 132 6.48 -4.55 10.80
CA ALA A 132 7.45 -3.47 10.67
C ALA A 132 8.33 -3.36 11.92
N LYS A 133 9.63 -3.61 11.72
CA LYS A 133 10.73 -3.27 12.63
C LYS A 133 10.96 -1.76 12.62
N SER A 134 11.39 -1.25 13.78
CA SER A 134 12.19 -0.04 14.00
C SER A 134 11.63 1.30 13.49
N SER A 135 11.44 2.20 14.45
CA SER A 135 11.28 3.64 14.29
C SER A 135 12.36 4.25 13.37
N VAL A 136 11.92 5.10 12.43
CA VAL A 136 12.76 6.04 11.69
C VAL A 136 12.20 7.44 11.92
N ILE A 137 13.07 8.32 12.40
CA ILE A 137 12.86 9.76 12.49
C ILE A 137 12.47 10.28 11.10
N VAL A 138 11.31 10.95 10.97
CA VAL A 138 10.87 11.58 9.71
C VAL A 138 11.80 12.73 9.37
N GLY A 139 12.88 12.42 8.66
CA GLY A 139 13.48 13.35 7.71
C GLY A 139 12.71 13.25 6.40
N SER A 140 12.45 14.38 5.74
CA SER A 140 11.93 14.48 4.37
C SER A 140 12.44 13.33 3.49
N SER A 141 11.64 12.28 3.28
CA SER A 141 12.03 11.18 2.42
C SER A 141 11.90 11.62 0.96
N VAL A 142 13.03 11.72 0.27
CA VAL A 142 13.06 12.01 -1.17
C VAL A 142 12.28 10.89 -1.88
N LYS A 143 11.20 11.24 -2.58
CA LYS A 143 10.37 10.26 -3.28
C LYS A 143 11.14 9.65 -4.47
N LYS A 144 10.95 8.35 -4.66
CA LYS A 144 11.57 7.59 -5.75
C LYS A 144 11.06 8.07 -7.13
N ALA A 145 11.75 7.68 -8.19
CA ALA A 145 11.45 7.97 -9.59
C ALA A 145 10.10 7.38 -10.00
N PHE A 146 9.87 6.16 -9.56
CA PHE A 146 8.64 5.40 -9.59
C PHE A 146 8.72 4.40 -8.44
N PRO A 147 7.61 3.78 -8.02
CA PRO A 147 7.59 3.00 -6.78
C PRO A 147 8.62 1.87 -6.69
N SER A 148 8.81 1.14 -7.80
CA SER A 148 9.77 0.04 -7.92
C SER A 148 11.21 0.49 -8.21
N ALA A 149 11.49 1.79 -8.23
CA ALA A 149 12.85 2.27 -8.49
C ALA A 149 13.76 1.98 -7.29
N GLU A 150 14.95 1.45 -7.58
CA GLU A 150 15.98 1.14 -6.59
C GLU A 150 17.36 1.55 -7.11
N GLY A 151 18.39 1.31 -6.30
CA GLY A 151 19.75 1.71 -6.62
C GLY A 151 19.99 3.21 -6.51
N PHE A 152 21.12 3.66 -7.02
CA PHE A 152 21.57 5.04 -6.88
C PHE A 152 20.76 6.06 -7.70
N GLY A 153 20.16 5.63 -8.82
CA GLY A 153 19.25 6.44 -9.63
C GLY A 153 17.81 6.51 -9.10
N LYS A 154 17.50 5.82 -7.98
CA LYS A 154 16.11 5.67 -7.49
C LYS A 154 15.39 6.97 -7.21
N ASN A 155 16.10 8.06 -6.90
CA ASN A 155 15.52 9.35 -6.55
C ASN A 155 15.44 10.33 -7.74
N THR A 156 15.65 9.85 -8.97
CA THR A 156 15.53 10.67 -10.19
C THR A 156 14.10 11.15 -10.34
N THR A 157 13.85 12.46 -10.45
CA THR A 157 12.48 12.99 -10.59
C THR A 157 12.01 13.07 -12.05
N GLY A 158 12.94 13.08 -13.01
CA GLY A 158 12.65 13.11 -14.43
C GLY A 158 11.78 14.32 -14.82
N GLY A 159 10.67 14.03 -15.51
CA GLY A 159 9.68 14.99 -16.00
C GLY A 159 8.56 15.36 -15.02
N ARG A 160 8.63 14.89 -13.77
CA ARG A 160 7.57 15.09 -12.77
C ARG A 160 7.23 16.57 -12.57
N GLY A 161 5.93 16.88 -12.59
CA GLY A 161 5.41 18.25 -12.46
C GLY A 161 5.66 19.15 -13.68
N GLY A 162 6.22 18.60 -14.75
CA GLY A 162 6.44 19.29 -16.02
C GLY A 162 5.27 19.19 -16.99
N ILE A 163 5.49 19.69 -18.21
CA ILE A 163 4.51 19.56 -19.30
C ILE A 163 4.47 18.14 -19.86
N VAL A 164 3.35 17.76 -20.45
CA VAL A 164 3.26 16.54 -21.27
C VAL A 164 3.59 16.84 -22.73
N VAL A 165 4.40 15.98 -23.33
CA VAL A 165 4.79 16.07 -24.75
C VAL A 165 4.40 14.77 -25.45
N GLU A 166 3.46 14.86 -26.39
CA GLU A 166 2.97 13.72 -27.17
C GLU A 166 3.85 13.43 -28.38
N VAL A 167 4.35 12.20 -28.49
CA VAL A 167 4.87 11.65 -29.74
C VAL A 167 3.71 11.07 -30.53
N THR A 168 3.39 11.70 -31.66
CA THR A 168 2.20 11.41 -32.49
C THR A 168 2.55 10.77 -33.83
N ASN A 169 3.84 10.60 -34.16
CA ASN A 169 4.27 9.92 -35.37
C ASN A 169 5.61 9.21 -35.20
N LEU A 170 5.88 8.25 -36.10
CA LEU A 170 7.11 7.46 -36.13
C LEU A 170 8.20 8.07 -37.03
N ASN A 171 8.03 9.32 -37.46
CA ASN A 171 9.00 9.96 -38.35
C ASN A 171 10.34 10.13 -37.63
N ASN A 172 11.44 10.07 -38.39
CA ASN A 172 12.77 10.29 -37.84
C ASN A 172 12.93 11.67 -37.17
N SER A 173 12.22 12.70 -37.66
CA SER A 173 12.33 14.09 -37.23
C SER A 173 11.09 14.90 -37.58
N GLY A 174 10.99 16.11 -37.03
CA GLY A 174 9.91 17.06 -37.28
C GLY A 174 8.82 17.05 -36.19
N PRO A 175 7.82 17.95 -36.29
CA PRO A 175 6.76 18.06 -35.29
C PRO A 175 6.10 16.71 -34.96
N GLY A 176 5.87 16.45 -33.67
CA GLY A 176 5.27 15.21 -33.17
C GLY A 176 6.19 13.98 -33.16
N SER A 177 7.47 14.11 -33.56
CA SER A 177 8.44 13.02 -33.49
C SER A 177 9.14 12.95 -32.13
N LEU A 178 9.59 11.74 -31.75
CA LEU A 178 10.41 11.54 -30.55
C LEU A 178 11.67 12.41 -30.56
N ARG A 179 12.30 12.60 -31.73
CA ARG A 179 13.53 13.40 -31.84
C ARG A 179 13.33 14.85 -31.39
N GLU A 180 12.21 15.46 -31.74
CA GLU A 180 11.94 16.84 -31.33
C GLU A 180 11.62 16.89 -29.83
N ALA A 181 10.82 15.94 -29.31
CA ALA A 181 10.53 15.85 -27.89
C ALA A 181 11.80 15.71 -27.00
N LEU A 182 12.79 14.92 -27.45
CA LEU A 182 14.05 14.72 -26.71
C LEU A 182 14.94 15.97 -26.66
N LYS A 183 14.83 16.88 -27.64
CA LYS A 183 15.62 18.13 -27.71
C LYS A 183 14.96 19.31 -27.00
N MET A 184 13.68 19.20 -26.65
CA MET A 184 13.00 20.26 -25.90
C MET A 184 13.72 20.52 -24.58
N THR A 185 13.71 21.78 -24.15
CA THR A 185 14.19 22.17 -22.82
C THR A 185 13.01 22.32 -21.87
N GLY A 186 13.29 22.32 -20.56
CA GLY A 186 12.25 22.36 -19.53
C GLY A 186 11.79 20.97 -19.08
N THR A 187 11.22 20.93 -17.88
CA THR A 187 10.71 19.71 -17.25
C THR A 187 9.54 19.15 -18.04
N ARG A 188 9.63 17.89 -18.46
CA ARG A 188 8.61 17.29 -19.33
C ARG A 188 8.51 15.78 -19.25
N THR A 189 7.31 15.26 -19.42
CA THR A 189 7.06 13.82 -19.60
C THR A 189 6.66 13.56 -21.04
N ILE A 190 7.43 12.72 -21.72
CA ILE A 190 7.19 12.30 -23.09
C ILE A 190 6.31 11.04 -23.06
N VAL A 191 5.12 11.15 -23.65
CA VAL A 191 4.13 10.07 -23.82
C VAL A 191 3.96 9.74 -25.31
N PHE A 192 3.47 8.54 -25.62
CA PHE A 192 3.37 8.06 -26.99
C PHE A 192 1.90 7.82 -27.38
N LYS A 193 1.46 8.45 -28.47
CA LYS A 193 0.16 8.18 -29.13
C LYS A 193 0.29 7.24 -30.33
N VAL A 194 1.49 6.71 -30.56
CA VAL A 194 1.79 5.75 -31.63
C VAL A 194 2.69 4.63 -31.11
N GLY A 195 2.50 3.43 -31.64
CA GLY A 195 3.41 2.30 -31.48
C GLY A 195 4.14 2.02 -32.79
N GLY A 196 5.27 1.33 -32.74
CA GLY A 196 5.97 0.91 -33.94
C GLY A 196 7.48 1.12 -33.91
N THR A 197 8.08 1.06 -35.09
CA THR A 197 9.52 1.27 -35.27
C THR A 197 9.80 2.67 -35.78
N ILE A 198 10.57 3.44 -35.01
CA ILE A 198 11.14 4.72 -35.45
C ILE A 198 12.45 4.42 -36.17
N ASN A 199 12.46 4.60 -37.49
CA ASN A 199 13.65 4.41 -38.31
C ASN A 199 14.50 5.68 -38.27
N CYS A 200 15.56 5.67 -37.47
CA CYS A 200 16.44 6.81 -37.30
C CYS A 200 17.57 6.82 -38.34
N SER A 201 17.89 8.00 -38.87
CA SER A 201 19.04 8.21 -39.76
C SER A 201 20.27 8.80 -39.04
N SER A 202 20.13 9.17 -37.77
CA SER A 202 21.18 9.74 -36.92
C SER A 202 20.85 9.55 -35.44
N TYR A 203 21.84 9.74 -34.56
CA TYR A 203 21.70 9.58 -33.10
C TYR A 203 20.47 10.30 -32.55
N LEU A 204 19.65 9.62 -31.75
CA LEU A 204 18.66 10.28 -30.90
C LEU A 204 19.38 10.77 -29.64
N SER A 205 19.18 12.03 -29.27
CA SER A 205 19.94 12.63 -28.19
C SER A 205 19.02 13.40 -27.25
N ILE A 206 19.28 13.26 -25.96
CA ILE A 206 18.93 14.21 -24.91
C ILE A 206 20.18 15.07 -24.70
N PRO A 207 20.33 16.20 -25.42
CA PRO A 207 21.56 16.99 -25.36
C PRO A 207 21.69 17.69 -24.01
N SER A 208 22.89 18.21 -23.72
CA SER A 208 23.12 19.04 -22.53
C SER A 208 22.09 20.17 -22.46
N GLY A 209 21.55 20.43 -21.26
CA GLY A 209 20.47 21.39 -21.03
C GLY A 209 19.05 20.90 -21.34
N SER A 210 18.88 19.70 -21.91
CA SER A 210 17.55 19.11 -22.21
C SER A 210 17.13 18.01 -21.20
N GLY A 211 17.69 18.05 -19.99
CA GLY A 211 17.36 17.14 -18.87
C GLY A 211 15.96 17.37 -18.30
N ASN A 212 15.72 16.85 -17.09
CA ASN A 212 14.41 16.87 -16.41
C ASN A 212 13.32 16.22 -17.29
N VAL A 213 13.58 15.01 -17.75
CA VAL A 213 12.73 14.34 -18.73
C VAL A 213 12.42 12.90 -18.34
N THR A 214 11.14 12.55 -18.41
CA THR A 214 10.67 11.15 -18.36
C THR A 214 10.29 10.71 -19.77
N ILE A 215 10.83 9.58 -20.24
CA ILE A 215 10.43 8.93 -21.48
C ILE A 215 9.60 7.70 -21.11
N ALA A 216 8.28 7.84 -21.16
CA ALA A 216 7.33 6.84 -20.67
C ALA A 216 6.89 5.87 -21.77
N GLY A 217 7.77 4.93 -22.15
CA GLY A 217 7.49 3.97 -23.22
C GLY A 217 6.27 3.08 -22.99
N GLN A 218 5.84 2.89 -21.73
CA GLN A 218 4.64 2.14 -21.37
C GLN A 218 3.33 2.78 -21.83
N THR A 219 3.35 4.06 -22.23
CA THR A 219 2.19 4.75 -22.80
C THR A 219 1.95 4.40 -24.27
N ALA A 220 2.93 3.83 -24.96
CA ALA A 220 2.84 3.56 -26.38
C ALA A 220 1.78 2.47 -26.67
N PRO A 221 0.84 2.71 -27.59
CA PRO A 221 -0.15 1.71 -27.97
C PRO A 221 0.47 0.55 -28.74
N GLY A 222 -0.35 -0.51 -28.92
CA GLY A 222 0.01 -1.65 -29.75
C GLY A 222 1.20 -2.42 -29.20
N GLY A 223 2.23 -2.58 -30.01
CA GLY A 223 3.43 -3.33 -29.67
C GLY A 223 4.51 -2.51 -28.99
N GLY A 224 4.28 -1.25 -28.61
CA GLY A 224 5.27 -0.35 -28.00
C GLY A 224 6.21 0.32 -29.01
N ILE A 225 7.33 0.90 -28.55
CA ILE A 225 8.29 1.61 -29.42
C ILE A 225 9.60 0.84 -29.60
N THR A 226 10.10 0.79 -30.83
CA THR A 226 11.47 0.37 -31.16
C THR A 226 12.21 1.50 -31.86
N ILE A 227 13.37 1.88 -31.32
CA ILE A 227 14.32 2.78 -31.95
C ILE A 227 15.27 1.94 -32.81
N LYS A 228 15.26 2.18 -34.12
CA LYS A 228 16.08 1.46 -35.09
C LYS A 228 17.09 2.39 -35.76
N GLY A 229 18.28 1.89 -36.05
CA GLY A 229 19.27 2.59 -36.89
C GLY A 229 20.06 3.69 -36.20
N ALA A 230 19.87 3.90 -34.88
CA ALA A 230 20.60 4.92 -34.15
C ALA A 230 20.86 4.56 -32.69
N GLU A 231 21.97 5.09 -32.17
CA GLU A 231 22.27 5.20 -30.75
C GLU A 231 21.30 6.17 -30.06
N LEU A 232 20.88 5.84 -28.83
CA LEU A 232 20.28 6.78 -27.89
C LEU A 232 21.38 7.38 -26.99
N ARG A 233 21.53 8.71 -27.02
CA ARG A 233 22.51 9.46 -26.24
C ARG A 233 21.83 10.26 -25.14
N VAL A 234 22.30 10.07 -23.91
CA VAL A 234 21.91 10.85 -22.75
C VAL A 234 23.11 11.69 -22.31
N SER A 235 22.98 13.00 -22.47
CA SER A 235 24.01 13.99 -22.15
C SER A 235 23.49 15.09 -21.22
N ALA A 236 22.43 14.78 -20.46
CA ALA A 236 21.83 15.66 -19.48
C ALA A 236 21.48 14.89 -18.19
N SER A 237 21.29 15.64 -17.11
CA SER A 237 20.87 15.11 -15.80
C SER A 237 19.36 14.92 -15.69
N ASN A 238 18.95 14.16 -14.68
CA ASN A 238 17.56 13.95 -14.29
C ASN A 238 16.71 13.34 -15.41
N VAL A 239 17.05 12.10 -15.79
CA VAL A 239 16.47 11.41 -16.95
C VAL A 239 15.91 10.04 -16.53
N ILE A 240 14.64 9.80 -16.82
CA ILE A 240 13.97 8.51 -16.66
C ILE A 240 13.68 7.94 -18.05
N VAL A 241 14.08 6.69 -18.32
CA VAL A 241 13.76 5.98 -19.57
C VAL A 241 13.14 4.62 -19.24
N ARG A 242 11.90 4.39 -19.65
CA ARG A 242 11.19 3.13 -19.39
C ARG A 242 10.58 2.47 -20.62
N HIS A 243 10.54 1.13 -20.65
CA HIS A 243 9.78 0.32 -21.61
C HIS A 243 10.07 0.57 -23.11
N LEU A 244 11.27 1.01 -23.46
CA LEU A 244 11.71 1.16 -24.86
C LEU A 244 12.57 0.00 -25.33
N ARG A 245 12.54 -0.26 -26.65
CA ARG A 245 13.54 -1.10 -27.33
C ARG A 245 14.50 -0.23 -28.12
N ILE A 246 15.81 -0.40 -27.92
CA ILE A 246 16.87 0.36 -28.60
C ILE A 246 17.76 -0.61 -29.36
N ARG A 247 17.68 -0.57 -30.69
CA ARG A 247 18.31 -1.55 -31.58
C ARG A 247 18.89 -0.85 -32.82
N PRO A 248 20.14 -0.33 -32.76
CA PRO A 248 20.77 0.31 -33.90
C PRO A 248 20.94 -0.64 -35.10
N GLY A 249 21.40 -1.87 -34.84
CA GLY A 249 21.57 -2.91 -35.85
C GLY A 249 22.82 -2.75 -36.72
N SER A 250 23.02 -3.71 -37.64
CA SER A 250 24.24 -3.83 -38.44
C SER A 250 24.44 -2.74 -39.51
N ASN A 251 23.39 -2.04 -39.93
CA ASN A 251 23.43 -1.15 -41.10
C ASN A 251 23.58 0.33 -40.73
N VAL A 252 24.19 0.62 -39.59
CA VAL A 252 24.45 1.99 -39.13
C VAL A 252 25.74 2.54 -39.76
N SER A 253 25.77 3.85 -40.03
CA SER A 253 26.95 4.52 -40.55
C SER A 253 27.99 4.74 -39.45
N GLY A 254 28.97 3.83 -39.36
CA GLY A 254 30.14 3.94 -38.49
C GLY A 254 30.37 2.72 -37.61
N SER A 255 31.64 2.39 -37.35
CA SER A 255 32.03 1.25 -36.52
C SER A 255 31.87 1.49 -35.01
N ASN A 256 31.63 2.73 -34.60
CA ASN A 256 31.63 3.16 -33.19
C ASN A 256 30.21 3.43 -32.64
N VAL A 257 29.18 2.89 -33.30
CA VAL A 257 27.78 3.11 -32.93
C VAL A 257 27.40 2.17 -31.79
N ASN A 258 27.05 2.76 -30.64
CA ASN A 258 26.49 2.00 -29.52
C ASN A 258 24.97 1.91 -29.65
N ALA A 259 24.34 1.10 -28.81
CA ALA A 259 22.89 1.19 -28.63
C ALA A 259 22.51 2.31 -27.64
N VAL A 260 23.08 2.33 -26.45
CA VAL A 260 22.88 3.42 -25.48
C VAL A 260 24.21 4.00 -25.00
N ARG A 261 24.26 5.33 -24.89
CA ARG A 261 25.38 6.09 -24.31
C ARG A 261 24.90 7.11 -23.30
N VAL A 262 25.42 7.02 -22.08
CA VAL A 262 25.29 8.03 -21.03
C VAL A 262 26.64 8.72 -20.87
N THR A 263 26.76 9.92 -21.43
CA THR A 263 28.04 10.63 -21.50
C THR A 263 27.83 12.14 -21.40
N PRO A 264 28.54 12.81 -20.47
CA PRO A 264 28.58 14.26 -20.37
C PRO A 264 29.41 14.87 -21.50
N TYR A 265 29.05 16.10 -21.88
CA TYR A 265 29.81 16.90 -22.83
C TYR A 265 30.05 18.29 -22.23
N GLY A 266 31.11 18.41 -21.43
CA GLY A 266 31.53 19.68 -20.80
C GLY A 266 30.71 20.09 -19.58
N THR A 267 29.88 19.20 -19.04
CA THR A 267 29.13 19.42 -17.80
C THR A 267 28.82 18.08 -17.16
N ASP A 268 29.05 17.96 -15.85
CA ASP A 268 28.69 16.77 -15.07
C ASP A 268 27.20 16.43 -15.23
N ILE A 269 26.90 15.13 -15.36
CA ILE A 269 25.53 14.64 -15.43
C ILE A 269 25.22 13.66 -14.32
N SER A 270 24.00 13.69 -13.81
CA SER A 270 23.58 12.81 -12.72
C SER A 270 22.09 12.51 -12.69
N ASN A 271 21.70 11.54 -11.85
CA ASN A 271 20.31 11.13 -11.60
C ASN A 271 19.66 10.60 -12.88
N ILE A 272 20.02 9.38 -13.25
CA ILE A 272 19.58 8.75 -14.49
C ILE A 272 19.09 7.35 -14.18
N ILE A 273 17.91 6.97 -14.66
CA ILE A 273 17.39 5.62 -14.51
C ILE A 273 16.88 5.05 -15.83
N PHE A 274 17.36 3.86 -16.14
CA PHE A 274 16.83 2.99 -17.19
C PHE A 274 16.14 1.81 -16.52
N ASP A 275 14.86 1.61 -16.80
CA ASP A 275 14.08 0.51 -16.25
C ASP A 275 13.26 -0.16 -17.36
N HIS A 276 13.23 -1.49 -17.39
CA HIS A 276 12.47 -2.24 -18.39
C HIS A 276 12.79 -1.85 -19.84
N VAL A 277 14.06 -1.58 -20.17
CA VAL A 277 14.47 -1.35 -21.56
C VAL A 277 15.05 -2.62 -22.17
N SER A 278 14.85 -2.83 -23.47
CA SER A 278 15.58 -3.88 -24.21
C SER A 278 16.56 -3.22 -25.16
N VAL A 279 17.84 -3.37 -24.84
CA VAL A 279 18.96 -2.75 -25.56
C VAL A 279 19.74 -3.87 -26.21
N THR A 280 19.65 -3.97 -27.54
CA THR A 280 20.38 -4.99 -28.28
C THR A 280 21.05 -4.40 -29.51
N TRP A 281 21.91 -5.20 -30.13
CA TRP A 281 22.42 -4.92 -31.47
C TRP A 281 23.25 -3.62 -31.55
N GLY A 282 24.04 -3.36 -30.52
CA GLY A 282 25.13 -2.38 -30.58
C GLY A 282 26.27 -2.89 -31.48
N VAL A 283 26.82 -2.00 -32.31
CA VAL A 283 27.95 -2.32 -33.21
C VAL A 283 29.29 -2.18 -32.48
N ASP A 284 29.40 -1.21 -31.59
CA ASP A 284 30.59 -0.99 -30.76
C ASP A 284 30.37 -1.43 -29.31
N LYS A 285 29.45 -0.78 -28.58
CA LYS A 285 28.97 -1.22 -27.26
C LYS A 285 27.45 -1.34 -27.27
N VAL A 286 26.91 -2.33 -26.57
CA VAL A 286 25.46 -2.36 -26.31
C VAL A 286 25.10 -1.22 -25.36
N PHE A 287 25.88 -1.03 -24.30
CA PHE A 287 25.65 0.05 -23.33
C PHE A 287 26.97 0.67 -22.89
N ILE A 288 27.01 2.00 -22.75
CA ILE A 288 28.15 2.71 -22.16
C ILE A 288 27.70 3.80 -21.21
N ILE A 289 28.35 3.88 -20.04
CA ILE A 289 28.20 4.97 -19.07
C ILE A 289 29.60 5.51 -18.76
N GLY A 290 29.80 6.82 -18.85
CA GLY A 290 31.02 7.48 -18.37
C GLY A 290 31.44 8.68 -19.20
N ALA A 291 32.39 9.43 -18.62
CA ALA A 291 32.94 10.65 -19.18
C ALA A 291 33.97 10.36 -20.29
N ILE A 292 33.97 11.22 -21.31
CA ILE A 292 35.00 11.20 -22.37
C ILE A 292 36.10 12.23 -22.08
N TYR A 293 35.71 13.44 -21.64
CA TYR A 293 36.63 14.53 -21.34
C TYR A 293 37.12 14.47 -19.88
N ASN A 294 38.36 14.91 -19.67
CA ASN A 294 38.92 15.00 -18.33
C ASN A 294 38.18 16.10 -17.55
N GLY A 295 37.75 15.79 -16.34
CA GLY A 295 37.02 16.72 -15.46
C GLY A 295 35.51 16.48 -15.42
N ASP A 296 34.93 15.88 -16.47
CA ASP A 296 33.51 15.52 -16.50
C ASP A 296 33.25 14.26 -15.64
N ASN A 297 32.07 14.20 -15.02
CA ASN A 297 31.61 13.11 -14.16
C ASN A 297 30.20 12.63 -14.54
N VAL A 298 29.94 11.35 -14.28
CA VAL A 298 28.59 10.76 -14.32
C VAL A 298 28.28 10.17 -12.96
N SER A 299 27.16 10.54 -12.35
CA SER A 299 26.79 10.00 -11.03
C SER A 299 25.33 9.62 -10.86
N ASN A 300 25.05 8.73 -9.90
CA ASN A 300 23.70 8.32 -9.51
C ASN A 300 22.90 7.76 -10.68
N VAL A 301 23.38 6.63 -11.22
CA VAL A 301 22.77 5.96 -12.37
C VAL A 301 22.25 4.60 -11.96
N THR A 302 21.00 4.27 -12.28
CA THR A 302 20.47 2.90 -12.17
C THR A 302 20.14 2.35 -13.56
N VAL A 303 20.54 1.12 -13.83
CA VAL A 303 20.00 0.29 -14.93
C VAL A 303 19.39 -0.95 -14.30
N GLN A 304 18.06 -1.08 -14.38
CA GLN A 304 17.31 -2.17 -13.75
C GLN A 304 16.32 -2.86 -14.69
N ASN A 305 15.99 -4.13 -14.39
CA ASN A 305 14.97 -4.92 -15.08
C ASN A 305 15.09 -4.91 -16.62
N SER A 306 16.30 -4.76 -17.15
CA SER A 306 16.52 -4.51 -18.59
C SER A 306 17.21 -5.68 -19.30
N ILE A 307 16.88 -5.89 -20.57
CA ILE A 307 17.63 -6.80 -21.45
C ILE A 307 18.77 -6.00 -22.07
N ILE A 308 20.00 -6.46 -21.90
CA ILE A 308 21.19 -5.84 -22.48
C ILE A 308 21.98 -6.96 -23.16
N GLY A 309 21.96 -7.00 -24.49
CA GLY A 309 22.51 -8.18 -25.14
C GLY A 309 22.70 -8.12 -26.64
N GLU A 310 23.12 -9.26 -27.18
CA GLU A 310 23.33 -9.47 -28.61
C GLU A 310 24.15 -8.34 -29.25
N ASN A 311 25.39 -8.15 -28.79
CA ASN A 311 26.32 -7.33 -29.57
C ASN A 311 26.48 -7.97 -30.96
N ILE A 312 26.70 -7.13 -31.98
CA ILE A 312 26.80 -7.63 -33.35
C ILE A 312 28.25 -7.58 -33.85
N GLY A 313 28.67 -8.60 -34.59
CA GLY A 313 30.00 -8.65 -35.19
C GLY A 313 31.09 -8.61 -34.12
N SER A 314 32.02 -7.66 -34.23
CA SER A 314 33.10 -7.46 -33.26
C SER A 314 32.73 -6.53 -32.09
N GLY A 315 31.46 -6.15 -31.96
CA GLY A 315 30.97 -5.31 -30.87
C GLY A 315 31.19 -5.92 -29.48
N MET A 316 30.91 -5.13 -28.46
CA MET A 316 31.10 -5.48 -27.06
C MET A 316 29.82 -5.19 -26.26
N GLY A 317 29.73 -5.72 -25.04
CA GLY A 317 28.58 -5.52 -24.18
C GLY A 317 28.49 -4.15 -23.50
N PHE A 318 28.56 -4.16 -22.17
CA PHE A 318 28.38 -3.01 -21.30
C PHE A 318 29.73 -2.49 -20.78
N LEU A 319 30.07 -1.23 -21.11
CA LEU A 319 31.27 -0.55 -20.62
C LEU A 319 30.93 0.54 -19.59
N LEU A 320 31.51 0.42 -18.39
CA LEU A 320 31.68 1.53 -17.47
C LEU A 320 33.00 2.21 -17.77
N TYR A 321 32.95 3.44 -18.27
CA TYR A 321 34.15 4.18 -18.67
C TYR A 321 34.65 5.08 -17.54
N LYS A 322 35.14 6.28 -17.86
CA LYS A 322 35.78 7.17 -16.87
C LYS A 322 34.78 7.85 -15.96
N ASN A 323 35.21 8.09 -14.71
CA ASN A 323 34.57 9.00 -13.75
C ASN A 323 33.08 8.70 -13.50
N THR A 324 32.71 7.42 -13.43
CA THR A 324 31.36 7.00 -13.04
C THR A 324 31.31 6.82 -11.53
N LYS A 325 30.35 7.44 -10.85
CA LYS A 325 30.13 7.30 -9.40
C LYS A 325 28.74 6.79 -9.12
N ASN A 326 28.57 5.91 -8.15
CA ASN A 326 27.24 5.47 -7.70
C ASN A 326 26.41 4.93 -8.87
N VAL A 327 26.86 3.83 -9.49
CA VAL A 327 26.16 3.18 -10.59
C VAL A 327 25.61 1.82 -10.15
N SER A 328 24.29 1.66 -10.19
CA SER A 328 23.60 0.39 -9.90
C SER A 328 23.25 -0.32 -11.20
N ILE A 329 23.71 -1.55 -11.35
CA ILE A 329 23.34 -2.44 -12.45
C ILE A 329 22.68 -3.66 -11.81
N GLN A 330 21.35 -3.74 -11.86
CA GLN A 330 20.65 -4.80 -11.11
C GLN A 330 19.47 -5.44 -11.82
N LYS A 331 19.16 -6.69 -11.50
CA LYS A 331 17.97 -7.41 -12.00
C LYS A 331 17.88 -7.42 -13.54
N ASN A 332 19.02 -7.28 -14.23
CA ASN A 332 19.08 -7.25 -15.68
C ASN A 332 19.39 -8.64 -16.25
N LEU A 333 19.03 -8.82 -17.52
CA LEU A 333 19.50 -9.93 -18.35
C LEU A 333 20.62 -9.42 -19.26
N LEU A 334 21.87 -9.76 -18.92
CA LEU A 334 23.05 -9.54 -19.74
C LEU A 334 23.30 -10.79 -20.61
N THR A 335 23.12 -10.71 -21.93
CA THR A 335 22.98 -11.95 -22.71
C THR A 335 23.58 -11.91 -24.10
N HIS A 336 24.13 -13.05 -24.55
CA HIS A 336 24.74 -13.23 -25.88
C HIS A 336 25.80 -12.17 -26.21
N MET A 337 26.60 -11.80 -25.20
CA MET A 337 27.69 -10.84 -25.35
C MET A 337 29.03 -11.52 -25.17
N ARG A 338 29.95 -11.38 -26.14
CA ARG A 338 31.26 -12.03 -26.10
C ARG A 338 32.05 -11.64 -24.85
N GLU A 339 32.15 -10.34 -24.60
CA GLU A 339 32.88 -9.74 -23.47
C GLU A 339 32.13 -8.48 -23.01
N ARG A 340 32.53 -7.96 -21.85
CA ARG A 340 31.97 -6.79 -21.18
C ARG A 340 30.55 -7.11 -20.71
N ASN A 341 30.41 -8.27 -20.08
CA ASN A 341 29.27 -8.60 -19.23
C ASN A 341 29.46 -7.85 -17.91
N ILE A 342 29.47 -6.52 -18.07
CA ILE A 342 30.13 -5.47 -17.28
C ILE A 342 31.66 -5.51 -17.38
N ARG A 343 32.25 -4.44 -17.95
CA ARG A 343 33.67 -4.12 -17.85
C ARG A 343 33.84 -2.67 -17.43
N SER A 344 34.69 -2.41 -16.45
CA SER A 344 35.11 -1.03 -16.13
C SER A 344 36.43 -0.67 -16.83
N SER A 345 36.71 0.63 -17.01
CA SER A 345 38.05 1.12 -17.32
C SER A 345 38.78 1.57 -16.05
N THR A 346 40.11 1.57 -16.07
CA THR A 346 40.94 2.05 -14.97
C THR A 346 40.90 3.56 -14.94
N SER A 347 39.89 4.08 -14.24
CA SER A 347 39.51 5.48 -14.32
C SER A 347 38.47 5.85 -13.27
N ASN A 348 38.65 5.32 -12.05
CA ASN A 348 37.85 5.69 -10.88
C ASN A 348 36.33 5.49 -11.09
N ALA A 349 35.96 4.30 -11.55
CA ALA A 349 34.58 3.85 -11.66
C ALA A 349 34.11 3.19 -10.34
N ASN A 350 32.94 3.61 -9.86
CA ASN A 350 32.27 3.05 -8.69
C ASN A 350 30.91 2.46 -9.10
N PHE A 351 30.72 1.16 -8.91
CA PHE A 351 29.49 0.49 -9.32
C PHE A 351 29.14 -0.73 -8.48
N GLU A 352 27.85 -1.05 -8.41
CA GLU A 352 27.34 -2.30 -7.89
C GLU A 352 26.65 -3.09 -9.01
N MET A 353 26.86 -4.40 -9.02
CA MET A 353 26.24 -5.36 -9.92
C MET A 353 25.48 -6.38 -9.07
N ILE A 354 24.15 -6.24 -8.98
CA ILE A 354 23.33 -6.99 -8.03
C ILE A 354 22.23 -7.80 -8.73
N ASN A 355 22.15 -9.11 -8.47
CA ASN A 355 21.07 -9.97 -8.95
C ASN A 355 20.80 -9.92 -10.46
N ASN A 356 21.85 -9.88 -11.28
CA ASN A 356 21.71 -9.98 -12.74
C ASN A 356 21.84 -11.44 -13.21
N VAL A 357 21.21 -11.75 -14.34
CA VAL A 357 21.46 -12.98 -15.10
C VAL A 357 22.44 -12.67 -16.22
N VAL A 358 23.54 -13.41 -16.30
CA VAL A 358 24.58 -13.26 -17.32
C VAL A 358 24.69 -14.54 -18.13
N TYR A 359 24.30 -14.50 -19.41
CA TYR A 359 24.18 -15.70 -20.25
C TYR A 359 24.97 -15.62 -21.56
N GLY A 360 25.58 -16.74 -21.96
CA GLY A 360 26.15 -16.90 -23.30
C GLY A 360 27.36 -16.01 -23.60
N PHE A 361 28.33 -16.00 -22.67
CA PHE A 361 29.52 -15.15 -22.73
C PHE A 361 30.81 -15.93 -22.96
N SER A 362 31.79 -15.31 -23.63
CA SER A 362 33.17 -15.82 -23.64
C SER A 362 33.95 -15.31 -22.44
N TYR A 363 33.76 -14.05 -22.05
CA TYR A 363 34.38 -13.46 -20.86
C TYR A 363 33.28 -12.94 -19.96
N GLY A 364 33.34 -13.29 -18.67
CA GLY A 364 32.36 -12.84 -17.68
C GLY A 364 32.53 -11.36 -17.33
N THR A 365 32.52 -11.05 -16.03
CA THR A 365 32.61 -9.69 -15.53
C THR A 365 34.07 -9.29 -15.32
N LEU A 366 34.45 -8.15 -15.90
CA LEU A 366 35.84 -7.69 -15.99
C LEU A 366 36.02 -6.30 -15.37
N PRO A 367 35.94 -6.14 -14.03
CA PRO A 367 36.39 -4.91 -13.40
C PRO A 367 37.89 -4.71 -13.64
N THR A 368 38.33 -3.47 -13.74
CA THR A 368 39.76 -3.14 -13.84
C THR A 368 40.28 -2.45 -12.59
N TYR A 369 41.61 -2.33 -12.48
CA TYR A 369 42.28 -1.62 -11.39
C TYR A 369 41.76 -0.20 -11.18
N GLU A 370 41.94 0.32 -9.95
CA GLU A 370 41.56 1.68 -9.50
C GLU A 370 40.06 1.93 -9.33
N ASN A 371 39.25 0.88 -9.39
CA ASN A 371 37.79 0.97 -9.29
C ASN A 371 37.29 0.37 -7.98
N HIS A 372 36.14 0.85 -7.52
CA HIS A 372 35.44 0.30 -6.35
C HIS A 372 34.18 -0.40 -6.84
N PHE A 373 33.97 -1.66 -6.46
CA PHE A 373 32.84 -2.42 -6.97
C PHE A 373 32.28 -3.46 -6.02
N ASP A 374 30.96 -3.59 -6.02
CA ASP A 374 30.23 -4.67 -5.37
C ASP A 374 29.62 -5.58 -6.45
N ILE A 375 29.84 -6.89 -6.37
CA ILE A 375 29.24 -7.87 -7.30
C ILE A 375 28.54 -8.93 -6.44
N ILE A 376 27.21 -8.85 -6.35
CA ILE A 376 26.43 -9.61 -5.36
C ILE A 376 25.29 -10.38 -6.02
N GLY A 377 25.14 -11.67 -5.71
CA GLY A 377 23.91 -12.40 -6.03
C GLY A 377 23.67 -12.63 -7.53
N ASN A 378 24.69 -12.58 -8.40
CA ASN A 378 24.50 -12.71 -9.85
C ASN A 378 24.54 -14.18 -10.31
N VAL A 379 23.69 -14.51 -11.29
CA VAL A 379 23.60 -15.83 -11.92
C VAL A 379 24.30 -15.80 -13.27
N TYR A 380 25.47 -16.42 -13.36
CA TYR A 380 26.16 -16.66 -14.61
C TYR A 380 25.73 -18.03 -15.18
N LYS A 381 25.47 -18.09 -16.49
CA LYS A 381 24.98 -19.28 -17.16
C LYS A 381 25.69 -19.49 -18.49
N THR A 382 26.23 -20.69 -18.71
CA THR A 382 26.95 -21.02 -19.95
C THR A 382 26.01 -21.39 -21.10
N ASP A 383 26.41 -20.99 -22.31
CA ASP A 383 25.85 -21.47 -23.57
C ASP A 383 26.79 -22.55 -24.13
N PRO A 384 26.32 -23.78 -24.41
CA PRO A 384 27.13 -24.85 -24.97
C PRO A 384 27.85 -24.51 -26.30
N LYS A 385 27.38 -23.50 -27.03
CA LYS A 385 27.98 -23.02 -28.29
C LYS A 385 29.04 -21.93 -28.08
N VAL A 386 29.23 -21.46 -26.86
CA VAL A 386 30.15 -20.36 -26.54
C VAL A 386 31.17 -20.84 -25.53
N SER A 387 32.43 -20.93 -25.95
CA SER A 387 33.52 -21.25 -25.05
C SER A 387 33.77 -20.08 -24.09
N THR A 388 33.73 -20.37 -22.78
CA THR A 388 34.17 -19.45 -21.74
C THR A 388 35.69 -19.40 -21.67
N ALA A 389 36.23 -18.22 -21.38
CA ALA A 389 37.64 -17.94 -21.22
C ALA A 389 37.86 -17.13 -19.94
N LEU A 390 38.99 -17.39 -19.27
CA LEU A 390 39.36 -16.76 -17.99
C LEU A 390 38.40 -17.10 -16.83
N GLN A 391 38.63 -16.47 -15.68
CA GLN A 391 37.74 -16.54 -14.52
C GLN A 391 36.44 -15.78 -14.77
N THR A 392 35.36 -16.23 -14.14
CA THR A 392 34.02 -15.64 -14.27
C THR A 392 33.99 -14.18 -13.83
N ILE A 393 34.66 -13.86 -12.71
CA ILE A 393 34.94 -12.50 -12.28
C ILE A 393 36.45 -12.31 -12.28
N ARG A 394 36.95 -11.38 -13.09
CA ARG A 394 38.39 -11.19 -13.25
C ARG A 394 38.77 -9.72 -13.18
N LEU A 395 39.61 -9.41 -12.19
CA LEU A 395 40.24 -8.10 -12.04
C LEU A 395 41.38 -7.95 -13.05
N GLU A 396 41.24 -7.00 -13.96
CA GLU A 396 42.20 -6.74 -15.04
C GLU A 396 43.02 -5.47 -14.84
N ALA A 397 44.24 -5.49 -15.35
CA ALA A 397 45.04 -4.27 -15.50
C ALA A 397 44.62 -3.53 -16.78
N SER A 398 44.49 -2.20 -16.71
CA SER A 398 44.77 -1.40 -17.90
C SER A 398 46.24 -0.96 -17.88
N THR A 399 46.71 -0.40 -18.99
CA THR A 399 48.00 0.28 -19.07
C THR A 399 48.17 1.26 -17.90
N ASN A 400 49.23 1.10 -17.11
CA ASN A 400 49.63 1.93 -15.97
C ASN A 400 48.66 1.98 -14.75
N GLY A 401 47.69 1.07 -14.64
CA GLY A 401 46.73 1.07 -13.52
C GLY A 401 47.36 0.71 -12.16
N LYS A 402 46.97 1.44 -11.12
CA LYS A 402 47.37 1.23 -9.72
C LYS A 402 46.37 0.32 -9.01
N ILE A 403 46.67 -0.98 -9.01
CA ILE A 403 45.83 -1.98 -8.35
C ILE A 403 45.55 -1.65 -6.86
N GLY A 404 46.50 -1.00 -6.16
CA GLY A 404 46.36 -0.60 -4.75
C GLY A 404 45.23 0.39 -4.43
N LEU A 405 44.60 1.01 -5.44
CA LEU A 405 43.43 1.87 -5.28
C LEU A 405 42.10 1.13 -5.41
N THR A 406 42.15 -0.16 -5.77
CA THR A 406 40.97 -1.02 -5.98
C THR A 406 40.35 -1.40 -4.64
N LYS A 407 39.03 -1.45 -4.59
CA LYS A 407 38.26 -2.08 -3.50
C LYS A 407 37.18 -2.94 -4.13
N ALA A 408 36.99 -4.15 -3.62
CA ALA A 408 36.00 -5.07 -4.15
C ALA A 408 35.18 -5.71 -3.03
N TYR A 409 33.89 -5.89 -3.23
CA TYR A 409 33.07 -6.83 -2.46
C TYR A 409 32.43 -7.82 -3.44
N ILE A 410 32.55 -9.11 -3.16
CA ILE A 410 32.00 -10.16 -4.02
C ILE A 410 31.32 -11.18 -3.14
N ASP A 411 30.02 -11.38 -3.35
CA ASP A 411 29.25 -12.33 -2.55
C ASP A 411 28.12 -13.00 -3.34
N ASP A 412 27.77 -14.23 -2.95
CA ASP A 412 26.63 -15.00 -3.49
C ASP A 412 26.51 -15.09 -5.03
N ASN A 413 27.63 -15.13 -5.77
CA ASN A 413 27.59 -15.29 -7.23
C ASN A 413 27.76 -16.75 -7.64
N VAL A 414 26.95 -17.20 -8.61
CA VAL A 414 26.99 -18.58 -9.12
C VAL A 414 27.24 -18.63 -10.63
N LEU A 415 27.98 -19.65 -11.08
CA LEU A 415 28.10 -20.08 -12.46
C LEU A 415 27.50 -21.48 -12.57
N ASP A 416 26.42 -21.62 -13.34
CA ASP A 416 25.74 -22.91 -13.54
C ASP A 416 25.41 -23.63 -12.21
N GLY A 417 24.95 -22.86 -11.21
CA GLY A 417 24.59 -23.35 -9.87
C GLY A 417 25.78 -23.63 -8.95
N SER A 418 27.02 -23.47 -9.42
CA SER A 418 28.25 -23.61 -8.62
C SER A 418 28.84 -22.25 -8.29
N LYS A 419 29.72 -22.16 -7.29
CA LYS A 419 30.44 -20.91 -6.98
C LYS A 419 31.25 -20.42 -8.19
N VAL A 420 31.20 -19.13 -8.48
CA VAL A 420 32.01 -18.53 -9.55
C VAL A 420 33.52 -18.66 -9.29
N SER A 421 34.30 -18.70 -10.36
CA SER A 421 35.75 -18.53 -10.28
C SER A 421 36.12 -17.04 -10.27
N VAL A 422 37.06 -16.67 -9.40
CA VAL A 422 37.49 -15.27 -9.22
C VAL A 422 39.01 -15.19 -9.35
N SER A 423 39.55 -14.17 -10.03
CA SER A 423 40.99 -14.00 -10.22
C SER A 423 41.74 -13.73 -8.91
N SER A 424 42.85 -14.41 -8.66
CA SER A 424 43.56 -14.37 -7.37
C SER A 424 44.16 -13.01 -7.00
N ASN A 425 44.42 -12.15 -7.98
CA ASN A 425 44.92 -10.79 -7.77
C ASN A 425 43.90 -9.86 -7.10
N ILE A 426 42.61 -10.25 -7.00
CA ILE A 426 41.60 -9.48 -6.28
C ILE A 426 41.71 -9.63 -4.76
N SER A 427 42.24 -10.76 -4.27
CA SER A 427 42.12 -11.18 -2.87
C SER A 427 42.61 -10.13 -1.85
N PRO A 428 43.72 -9.40 -2.08
CA PRO A 428 44.18 -8.36 -1.15
C PRO A 428 43.26 -7.13 -1.05
N TYR A 429 42.32 -6.97 -1.98
CA TYR A 429 41.47 -5.79 -2.13
C TYR A 429 40.00 -6.07 -1.78
N LEU A 430 39.69 -7.31 -1.38
CA LEU A 430 38.36 -7.69 -0.92
C LEU A 430 38.03 -7.00 0.42
N GLN A 431 36.85 -6.42 0.49
CA GLN A 431 36.28 -5.82 1.70
C GLN A 431 35.43 -6.84 2.46
N SER A 432 35.25 -6.66 3.76
CA SER A 432 34.45 -7.54 4.61
C SER A 432 32.93 -7.28 4.54
N SER A 433 32.53 -6.16 3.96
CA SER A 433 31.14 -5.73 3.78
C SER A 433 31.00 -5.01 2.43
N PRO A 434 29.76 -4.87 1.90
CA PRO A 434 29.51 -4.04 0.73
C PRO A 434 30.15 -2.65 0.86
N ILE A 435 30.71 -2.15 -0.24
CA ILE A 435 31.33 -0.83 -0.31
C ILE A 435 30.26 0.25 -0.41
N PHE A 436 29.14 -0.11 -1.02
CA PHE A 436 28.05 0.80 -1.36
C PHE A 436 26.81 0.55 -0.50
N ASP A 437 26.09 1.63 -0.21
CA ASP A 437 24.74 1.59 0.34
C ASP A 437 23.79 2.31 -0.61
N SER A 438 23.24 1.56 -1.54
CA SER A 438 22.21 2.01 -2.47
C SER A 438 20.79 1.76 -1.95
N GLY A 439 20.66 1.10 -0.80
CA GLY A 439 19.40 0.58 -0.26
C GLY A 439 18.82 -0.63 -1.00
N ILE A 440 19.56 -1.24 -1.94
CA ILE A 440 19.16 -2.54 -2.53
C ILE A 440 19.42 -3.64 -1.50
N VAL A 441 18.41 -4.47 -1.26
CA VAL A 441 18.57 -5.72 -0.52
C VAL A 441 18.70 -6.86 -1.53
N PRO A 442 19.88 -7.50 -1.67
CA PRO A 442 20.05 -8.60 -2.61
C PRO A 442 19.09 -9.75 -2.31
N MET A 443 18.42 -10.26 -3.33
CA MET A 443 17.63 -11.49 -3.23
C MET A 443 18.54 -12.72 -3.24
N PRO A 444 18.07 -13.86 -2.68
CA PRO A 444 18.80 -15.12 -2.75
C PRO A 444 19.13 -15.51 -4.21
N VAL A 445 20.38 -15.87 -4.48
CA VAL A 445 20.85 -16.12 -5.86
C VAL A 445 20.04 -17.20 -6.62
N ASN A 446 19.43 -18.15 -5.91
CA ASN A 446 18.59 -19.20 -6.49
C ASN A 446 17.22 -18.70 -7.01
N GLU A 447 16.78 -17.51 -6.61
CA GLU A 447 15.51 -16.90 -7.06
C GLU A 447 15.72 -15.94 -8.25
N VAL A 448 16.96 -15.47 -8.45
CA VAL A 448 17.32 -14.42 -9.40
C VAL A 448 16.93 -14.74 -10.84
N GLU A 449 17.24 -15.95 -11.33
CA GLU A 449 16.95 -16.29 -12.73
C GLU A 449 15.44 -16.27 -13.01
N ALA A 450 14.65 -16.85 -12.11
CA ALA A 450 13.19 -16.88 -12.25
C ALA A 450 12.59 -15.47 -12.19
N TYR A 451 13.04 -14.66 -11.24
CA TYR A 451 12.61 -13.28 -11.07
C TYR A 451 12.96 -12.43 -12.29
N VAL A 452 14.22 -12.45 -12.74
CA VAL A 452 14.65 -11.62 -13.88
C VAL A 452 13.90 -12.06 -15.14
N LEU A 453 13.81 -13.35 -15.45
CA LEU A 453 13.19 -13.79 -16.69
C LEU A 453 11.66 -13.64 -16.74
N SER A 454 10.99 -13.35 -15.63
CA SER A 454 9.55 -13.08 -15.63
C SER A 454 9.25 -11.69 -16.19
N ASP A 455 10.01 -10.67 -15.80
CA ASP A 455 9.68 -9.26 -16.04
C ASP A 455 10.78 -8.44 -16.76
N VAL A 456 11.92 -9.02 -17.15
CA VAL A 456 12.99 -8.23 -17.81
C VAL A 456 12.62 -7.68 -19.20
N GLY A 457 13.21 -6.54 -19.56
CA GLY A 457 13.11 -5.88 -20.87
C GLY A 457 11.87 -5.02 -21.01
N SER A 458 11.45 -4.70 -22.23
CA SER A 458 10.17 -4.01 -22.51
C SER A 458 8.99 -4.97 -22.24
N SER A 459 8.85 -5.42 -20.99
CA SER A 459 8.05 -6.58 -20.56
C SER A 459 6.55 -6.47 -20.86
N LEU A 460 6.02 -5.25 -20.85
CA LEU A 460 4.62 -4.98 -21.21
C LEU A 460 4.29 -5.32 -22.67
N THR A 461 5.29 -5.21 -23.57
CA THR A 461 5.11 -5.39 -25.02
C THR A 461 6.32 -6.07 -25.66
N ARG A 462 6.80 -7.18 -25.06
CA ARG A 462 7.92 -7.95 -25.61
C ARG A 462 7.65 -8.30 -27.07
N ASP A 463 8.67 -8.12 -27.91
CA ASP A 463 8.60 -8.57 -29.29
C ASP A 463 9.31 -9.92 -29.47
N ALA A 464 9.29 -10.40 -30.71
CA ALA A 464 9.90 -11.68 -31.07
C ALA A 464 11.41 -11.77 -30.74
N VAL A 465 12.12 -10.63 -30.62
CA VAL A 465 13.54 -10.63 -30.27
C VAL A 465 13.71 -10.88 -28.78
N ASP A 466 12.97 -10.15 -27.95
CA ASP A 466 13.01 -10.31 -26.48
C ASP A 466 12.54 -11.72 -26.08
N GLU A 467 11.43 -12.19 -26.65
CA GLU A 467 10.91 -13.55 -26.40
C GLU A 467 11.91 -14.63 -26.81
N ARG A 468 12.54 -14.49 -27.98
CA ARG A 468 13.59 -15.42 -28.42
C ARG A 468 14.77 -15.42 -27.46
N ILE A 469 15.24 -14.25 -27.02
CA ILE A 469 16.36 -14.14 -26.08
C ILE A 469 16.03 -14.86 -24.76
N ILE A 470 14.84 -14.62 -24.20
CA ILE A 470 14.40 -15.28 -22.97
C ILE A 470 14.31 -16.80 -23.16
N TYR A 471 13.75 -17.24 -24.29
CA TYR A 471 13.73 -18.66 -24.65
C TYR A 471 15.14 -19.25 -24.76
N GLU A 472 16.06 -18.55 -25.43
CA GLU A 472 17.45 -18.98 -25.61
C GLU A 472 18.18 -19.13 -24.26
N VAL A 473 17.96 -18.19 -23.32
CA VAL A 473 18.52 -18.27 -21.96
C VAL A 473 17.94 -19.45 -21.19
N LYS A 474 16.62 -19.64 -21.20
CA LYS A 474 15.96 -20.76 -20.49
C LYS A 474 16.48 -22.11 -20.99
N ASN A 475 16.61 -22.27 -22.31
CA ASN A 475 16.95 -23.53 -22.94
C ASN A 475 18.45 -23.73 -23.21
N ARG A 476 19.30 -22.76 -22.83
CA ARG A 476 20.75 -22.77 -23.11
C ARG A 476 21.05 -22.92 -24.61
N THR A 477 20.41 -22.10 -25.45
CA THR A 477 20.64 -22.05 -26.90
C THR A 477 21.06 -20.66 -27.37
N GLY A 478 21.18 -20.44 -28.69
CA GLY A 478 21.31 -19.11 -29.31
C GLY A 478 22.69 -18.75 -29.87
N GLY A 479 23.75 -18.83 -29.06
CA GLY A 479 25.11 -18.43 -29.43
C GLY A 479 25.30 -16.92 -29.64
N LEU A 480 26.53 -16.51 -29.96
CA LEU A 480 26.88 -15.12 -30.32
C LEU A 480 26.38 -14.77 -31.72
N LYS A 481 25.94 -13.52 -31.94
CA LYS A 481 25.35 -13.08 -33.22
C LYS A 481 26.32 -12.22 -34.04
N SER A 482 26.50 -12.57 -35.31
CA SER A 482 27.41 -11.87 -36.23
C SER A 482 26.77 -10.69 -36.96
N SER A 483 25.45 -10.68 -37.11
CA SER A 483 24.65 -9.64 -37.78
C SER A 483 23.24 -9.58 -37.18
N THR A 484 22.52 -8.48 -37.39
CA THR A 484 21.08 -8.41 -37.09
C THR A 484 20.29 -9.49 -37.84
N SER A 485 20.67 -9.78 -39.09
CA SER A 485 20.04 -10.85 -39.89
C SER A 485 20.26 -12.23 -39.27
N ALA A 486 21.46 -12.49 -38.73
CA ALA A 486 21.77 -13.75 -38.03
C ALA A 486 20.99 -13.91 -36.72
N ALA A 487 20.46 -12.80 -36.17
CA ALA A 487 19.58 -12.78 -35.01
C ALA A 487 18.08 -12.85 -35.40
N GLY A 488 17.75 -13.04 -36.68
CA GLY A 488 16.37 -13.13 -37.17
C GLY A 488 15.78 -11.84 -37.75
N GLY A 489 16.53 -10.73 -37.73
CA GLY A 489 16.08 -9.46 -38.28
C GLY A 489 15.15 -8.66 -37.35
N TYR A 490 14.74 -7.47 -37.81
CA TYR A 490 13.82 -6.62 -37.05
C TYR A 490 12.39 -7.16 -37.11
N PRO A 491 11.71 -7.36 -35.96
CA PRO A 491 10.30 -7.70 -35.95
C PRO A 491 9.45 -6.53 -36.40
N SER A 492 8.27 -6.84 -36.95
CA SER A 492 7.23 -5.84 -37.16
C SER A 492 6.59 -5.50 -35.82
N ILE A 493 6.45 -4.20 -35.52
CA ILE A 493 5.85 -3.71 -34.29
C ILE A 493 4.52 -3.04 -34.65
N SER A 494 3.42 -3.53 -34.08
CA SER A 494 2.08 -3.00 -34.36
C SER A 494 1.93 -1.60 -33.76
N ASN A 495 1.29 -0.70 -34.52
CA ASN A 495 1.00 0.66 -34.05
C ASN A 495 -0.05 0.68 -32.94
N GLY A 496 -1.05 -0.21 -33.03
CA GLY A 496 -2.20 -0.20 -32.13
C GLY A 496 -3.08 1.05 -32.29
N THR A 497 -3.96 1.25 -31.32
CA THR A 497 -4.88 2.38 -31.23
C THR A 497 -4.46 3.24 -30.06
N ALA A 498 -4.23 4.54 -30.29
CA ALA A 498 -3.93 5.49 -29.23
C ALA A 498 -5.07 5.53 -28.21
N TYR A 499 -4.71 5.61 -26.92
CA TYR A 499 -5.69 5.88 -25.87
C TYR A 499 -6.27 7.29 -26.06
N LYS A 500 -7.56 7.43 -25.75
CA LYS A 500 -8.22 8.73 -25.73
C LYS A 500 -7.77 9.51 -24.50
N ASP A 501 -7.45 10.78 -24.72
CA ASP A 501 -6.90 11.72 -23.74
C ASP A 501 -7.37 13.11 -24.19
N SER A 502 -8.49 13.56 -23.61
CA SER A 502 -9.28 14.68 -24.11
C SER A 502 -8.71 16.03 -23.68
N ASP A 503 -8.07 16.10 -22.51
CA ASP A 503 -7.43 17.31 -21.94
C ASP A 503 -5.91 17.37 -22.18
N LYS A 504 -5.32 16.29 -22.70
CA LYS A 504 -3.90 16.17 -23.09
C LYS A 504 -2.95 16.25 -21.91
N ASP A 505 -3.37 15.74 -20.77
CA ASP A 505 -2.54 15.65 -19.57
C ASP A 505 -1.66 14.38 -19.54
N GLY A 506 -1.75 13.55 -20.58
CA GLY A 506 -0.96 12.33 -20.76
C GLY A 506 -1.61 11.09 -20.17
N MET A 507 -2.71 11.23 -19.43
CA MET A 507 -3.51 10.12 -18.88
C MET A 507 -4.65 9.77 -19.83
N SER A 508 -5.20 8.56 -19.70
CA SER A 508 -6.32 8.15 -20.56
C SER A 508 -7.65 8.52 -19.91
N ASP A 509 -8.59 9.02 -20.71
CA ASP A 509 -9.98 9.30 -20.30
C ASP A 509 -10.60 8.12 -19.53
N GLU A 510 -10.28 6.89 -19.95
CA GLU A 510 -10.77 5.66 -19.33
C GLU A 510 -10.22 5.48 -17.91
N TRP A 511 -8.90 5.60 -17.75
CA TRP A 511 -8.27 5.53 -16.43
C TRP A 511 -8.76 6.63 -15.49
N GLU A 512 -8.91 7.85 -16.00
CA GLU A 512 -9.43 8.98 -15.22
C GLU A 512 -10.90 8.76 -14.84
N ALA A 513 -11.74 8.27 -15.76
CA ALA A 513 -13.13 7.94 -15.46
C ALA A 513 -13.27 6.86 -14.38
N LEU A 514 -12.32 5.93 -14.31
CA LEU A 514 -12.28 4.86 -13.31
C LEU A 514 -11.78 5.32 -11.94
N ASN A 515 -10.97 6.37 -11.86
CA ASN A 515 -10.28 6.75 -10.62
C ASN A 515 -10.60 8.18 -10.12
N GLY A 516 -11.56 8.88 -10.75
CA GLY A 516 -12.10 10.17 -10.31
C GLY A 516 -11.96 11.25 -11.39
N ARG A 517 -13.08 11.88 -11.78
CA ARG A 517 -13.19 12.77 -12.95
C ARG A 517 -12.82 14.24 -12.68
N ASP A 518 -12.32 14.86 -13.75
CA ASP A 518 -12.01 16.28 -14.01
C ASP A 518 -10.54 16.64 -13.71
N LEU A 519 -9.62 16.22 -14.60
CA LEU A 519 -8.21 16.63 -14.60
C LEU A 519 -8.01 17.66 -15.72
N ARG A 520 -8.31 18.92 -15.43
CA ARG A 520 -7.87 19.99 -16.32
C ARG A 520 -6.33 20.07 -16.25
N PRO A 521 -5.66 20.71 -17.23
CA PRO A 521 -4.21 20.94 -17.17
C PRO A 521 -3.69 21.64 -15.90
N THR A 522 -4.58 22.21 -15.08
CA THR A 522 -4.28 22.82 -13.77
C THR A 522 -4.25 21.82 -12.60
N ASP A 523 -4.69 20.58 -12.81
CA ASP A 523 -5.02 19.62 -11.75
C ASP A 523 -3.91 18.59 -11.50
N ILE A 524 -2.70 18.86 -12.01
CA ILE A 524 -1.43 18.19 -11.63
C ILE A 524 -1.18 18.25 -10.10
N LEU A 525 -2.00 19.02 -9.36
CA LEU A 525 -1.93 19.26 -7.92
C LEU A 525 -3.14 18.74 -7.11
N SER A 526 -4.15 18.11 -7.71
CA SER A 526 -5.31 17.61 -6.95
C SER A 526 -5.12 16.18 -6.44
N ILE A 527 -5.66 15.90 -5.26
CA ILE A 527 -5.51 14.64 -4.51
C ILE A 527 -6.02 13.47 -5.36
N TYR A 528 -5.14 12.56 -5.76
CA TYR A 528 -5.53 11.29 -6.35
C TYR A 528 -5.58 10.20 -5.28
N LYS A 529 -6.73 9.53 -5.15
CA LYS A 529 -6.86 8.25 -4.43
C LYS A 529 -6.73 7.13 -5.45
N PHE A 530 -5.52 6.66 -5.67
CA PHE A 530 -5.30 5.46 -6.48
C PHE A 530 -5.38 4.25 -5.53
N ASN A 531 -6.37 3.37 -5.64
CA ASN A 531 -6.47 2.12 -4.84
C ASN A 531 -6.19 2.29 -3.31
N GLU A 532 -6.76 3.31 -2.65
CA GLU A 532 -6.52 3.66 -1.22
C GLU A 532 -5.17 4.35 -0.91
N PHE A 533 -4.30 4.55 -1.89
CA PHE A 533 -3.03 5.27 -1.73
C PHE A 533 -3.24 6.77 -1.93
N ASN A 534 -3.02 7.56 -0.87
CA ASN A 534 -2.99 9.02 -0.97
C ASN A 534 -1.69 9.47 -1.64
N VAL A 535 -1.81 10.25 -2.71
CA VAL A 535 -0.72 11.09 -3.19
C VAL A 535 -0.52 12.23 -2.19
N ASP A 536 0.56 12.15 -1.40
CA ASP A 536 0.91 13.02 -0.26
C ASP A 536 0.61 14.50 -0.52
N GLN A 537 -0.14 15.15 0.38
CA GLN A 537 -0.27 16.62 0.41
C GLN A 537 0.20 17.28 1.71
N THR A 538 0.74 16.55 2.69
CA THR A 538 1.15 17.14 3.98
C THR A 538 2.58 17.70 3.94
N GLN A 539 3.40 17.29 2.97
CA GLN A 539 4.75 17.86 2.84
C GLN A 539 4.74 19.25 2.20
N THR A 540 5.36 20.21 2.90
CA THR A 540 5.40 21.66 2.63
C THR A 540 6.19 22.08 1.38
N SER A 541 6.63 21.14 0.53
CA SER A 541 7.25 21.45 -0.76
C SER A 541 6.75 20.54 -1.89
N ALA A 542 6.44 21.13 -3.04
CA ALA A 542 6.00 20.43 -4.26
C ALA A 542 7.00 19.38 -4.80
N ALA A 543 8.24 19.35 -4.26
CA ALA A 543 9.30 18.46 -4.69
C ALA A 543 9.18 17.01 -4.14
N ASN A 544 8.31 16.77 -3.15
CA ASN A 544 8.21 15.48 -2.44
C ASN A 544 6.90 14.71 -2.69
N ARG A 545 6.18 14.99 -3.78
CA ARG A 545 4.90 14.33 -4.11
C ARG A 545 4.99 13.59 -5.45
N TYR A 546 4.37 12.43 -5.57
CA TYR A 546 4.06 11.87 -6.89
C TYR A 546 2.94 12.71 -7.53
N SER A 547 2.89 12.80 -8.86
CA SER A 547 1.78 13.41 -9.60
C SER A 547 0.74 12.35 -9.97
N ALA A 548 -0.48 12.77 -10.34
CA ALA A 548 -1.47 11.86 -10.93
C ALA A 548 -0.89 11.11 -12.15
N LEU A 549 -0.10 11.81 -12.97
CA LEU A 549 0.62 11.21 -14.09
C LEU A 549 1.64 10.16 -13.62
N ASP A 550 2.38 10.37 -12.52
CA ASP A 550 3.26 9.31 -11.98
C ASP A 550 2.46 8.07 -11.55
N ALA A 551 1.29 8.26 -10.94
CA ALA A 551 0.39 7.16 -10.57
C ALA A 551 -0.12 6.40 -11.79
N TYR A 552 -0.55 7.11 -12.84
CA TYR A 552 -0.95 6.51 -14.11
C TYR A 552 0.22 5.75 -14.77
N LEU A 553 1.42 6.34 -14.80
CA LEU A 553 2.60 5.70 -15.37
C LEU A 553 3.02 4.44 -14.61
N ALA A 554 2.84 4.42 -13.28
CA ALA A 554 3.08 3.24 -12.46
C ALA A 554 1.99 2.18 -12.61
N TYR A 555 0.73 2.60 -12.78
CA TYR A 555 -0.37 1.71 -13.12
C TYR A 555 -0.10 0.98 -14.44
N LEU A 556 0.25 1.72 -15.50
CA LEU A 556 0.60 1.13 -16.80
C LEU A 556 1.81 0.18 -16.71
N ALA A 557 2.78 0.53 -15.88
CA ALA A 557 3.98 -0.29 -15.64
C ALA A 557 3.72 -1.49 -14.69
N LYS A 558 2.51 -1.62 -14.13
CA LYS A 558 2.13 -2.65 -13.15
C LYS A 558 2.98 -2.63 -11.87
N ASP A 559 3.58 -1.49 -11.55
CA ASP A 559 4.47 -1.33 -10.40
C ASP A 559 3.92 -0.35 -9.34
N TRP A 560 2.62 -0.07 -9.41
CA TRP A 560 1.89 0.79 -8.48
C TRP A 560 1.88 0.31 -7.02
N HIS A 561 2.15 -0.97 -6.77
CA HIS A 561 2.13 -1.57 -5.44
C HIS A 561 3.15 -0.96 -4.44
N GLY A 562 4.15 -0.24 -4.94
CA GLY A 562 5.14 0.41 -4.08
C GLY A 562 4.78 1.85 -3.67
N PHE A 563 3.61 2.38 -4.07
CA PHE A 563 3.16 3.63 -3.48
C PHE A 563 3.05 3.38 -1.98
N GLU A 564 3.74 4.20 -1.17
CA GLU A 564 3.56 4.12 0.27
C GLU A 564 2.09 4.38 0.55
N THR A 565 1.41 3.45 1.22
CA THR A 565 0.17 3.79 1.92
C THR A 565 0.55 4.87 2.92
N ILE A 566 0.28 6.12 2.56
CA ILE A 566 0.08 7.14 3.57
C ILE A 566 -1.22 6.74 4.23
N VAL A 567 -1.09 5.92 5.28
CA VAL A 567 -2.05 6.02 6.39
C VAL A 567 -2.05 7.50 6.67
N ALA A 568 -3.19 8.17 6.41
CA ALA A 568 -3.30 9.59 6.64
C ALA A 568 -2.64 9.87 7.99
N GLU A 569 -1.62 10.73 8.01
CA GLU A 569 -1.28 11.41 9.23
C GLU A 569 -2.55 12.15 9.63
N GLU A 570 -3.40 11.48 10.41
CA GLU A 570 -4.16 12.19 11.40
C GLU A 570 -3.10 12.97 12.17
N GLU A 571 -3.21 14.30 12.16
CA GLU A 571 -2.46 15.15 13.06
C GLU A 571 -2.41 14.44 14.40
N SER A 572 -1.20 14.22 14.92
CA SER A 572 -1.02 13.40 16.11
C SER A 572 -1.88 13.94 17.26
N THR A 573 -3.04 13.34 17.51
CA THR A 573 -3.70 13.43 18.79
C THR A 573 -2.84 12.58 19.72
N GLY A 574 -1.84 13.23 20.32
CA GLY A 574 -0.67 12.63 20.95
C GLY A 574 -0.97 11.36 21.73
N THR A 575 -0.85 10.21 21.06
CA THR A 575 -1.07 8.90 21.68
C THR A 575 0.27 8.19 21.78
N THR A 576 0.84 8.14 22.98
CA THR A 576 2.11 7.41 23.22
C THR A 576 1.78 6.02 23.75
N MET A 577 1.98 4.99 22.93
CA MET A 577 1.95 3.60 23.39
C MET A 577 3.22 3.30 24.19
N LEU A 578 3.07 2.85 25.44
CA LEU A 578 4.19 2.47 26.30
C LEU A 578 4.37 0.94 26.28
N LYS A 579 5.58 0.47 25.99
CA LYS A 579 5.91 -0.96 25.94
C LYS A 579 6.58 -1.42 27.23
N ILE A 580 6.08 -2.50 27.83
CA ILE A 580 6.58 -3.09 29.09
C ILE A 580 7.80 -4.00 28.83
N ASN A 581 8.77 -3.51 28.06
CA ASN A 581 10.08 -4.13 27.87
C ASN A 581 11.13 -3.28 28.59
N GLY A 582 12.11 -3.92 29.23
CA GLY A 582 13.04 -3.32 30.20
C GLY A 582 13.92 -2.16 29.71
N SER A 583 13.80 -1.71 28.45
CA SER A 583 14.40 -0.46 27.95
C SER A 583 13.45 0.74 27.93
N ASP A 584 12.13 0.52 27.81
CA ASP A 584 11.13 1.59 27.54
C ASP A 584 10.21 1.83 28.75
N MET A 585 9.86 0.77 29.50
CA MET A 585 9.19 0.83 30.80
C MET A 585 9.81 -0.20 31.76
N PRO A 586 10.98 0.10 32.36
CA PRO A 586 11.58 -0.79 33.35
C PRO A 586 10.72 -0.83 34.62
N VAL A 587 10.22 -2.02 34.95
CA VAL A 587 9.38 -2.24 36.13
C VAL A 587 10.24 -2.59 37.34
N SER A 588 10.04 -1.89 38.45
CA SER A 588 10.76 -2.11 39.73
C SER A 588 9.81 -2.00 40.92
N ALA A 589 10.28 -2.37 42.11
CA ALA A 589 9.49 -2.26 43.34
C ALA A 589 9.06 -0.81 43.63
N TYR A 590 7.81 -0.62 44.04
CA TYR A 590 7.26 0.63 44.58
C TYR A 590 6.94 0.43 46.06
N ASP A 591 7.45 1.31 46.92
CA ASP A 591 7.43 1.15 48.39
C ASP A 591 7.83 -0.27 48.83
N SER A 592 9.13 -0.49 49.06
CA SER A 592 9.66 -1.80 49.43
C SER A 592 9.07 -2.39 50.72
N SER A 593 8.37 -1.59 51.55
CA SER A 593 7.67 -2.10 52.73
C SER A 593 6.31 -2.73 52.40
N GLN A 594 5.72 -2.37 51.27
CA GLN A 594 4.43 -2.86 50.76
C GLN A 594 4.60 -3.90 49.65
N ASP A 595 5.68 -3.83 48.87
CA ASP A 595 5.93 -4.74 47.76
C ASP A 595 6.51 -6.10 48.20
N LEU A 596 5.65 -6.96 48.76
CA LEU A 596 6.00 -8.32 49.22
C LEU A 596 5.75 -9.43 48.18
N GLY A 597 5.21 -9.05 47.02
CA GLY A 597 4.76 -9.91 45.93
C GLY A 597 5.70 -9.89 44.72
N SER A 598 5.38 -10.73 43.74
CA SER A 598 6.20 -10.96 42.56
C SER A 598 5.61 -10.34 41.31
N MET A 599 6.45 -10.06 40.32
CA MET A 599 6.04 -9.70 38.96
C MET A 599 6.67 -10.62 37.93
N GLU A 600 5.99 -10.76 36.78
CA GLU A 600 6.47 -11.45 35.59
C GLU A 600 6.11 -10.60 34.36
N ILE A 601 7.07 -10.44 33.45
CA ILE A 601 6.79 -9.85 32.14
C ILE A 601 6.57 -11.00 31.15
N MET A 602 5.38 -11.06 30.58
CA MET A 602 4.93 -12.12 29.67
C MET A 602 4.78 -11.61 28.24
N ASP A 603 4.41 -12.50 27.33
CA ASP A 603 4.02 -12.17 25.95
C ASP A 603 5.07 -11.33 25.20
N SER A 604 6.33 -11.69 25.36
CA SER A 604 7.48 -11.00 24.75
C SER A 604 7.59 -9.51 25.13
N GLY A 605 7.17 -9.12 26.33
CA GLY A 605 7.29 -7.74 26.83
C GLY A 605 6.01 -6.91 26.76
N ASN A 606 4.86 -7.53 26.48
CA ASN A 606 3.60 -6.81 26.27
C ASN A 606 2.66 -6.86 27.48
N THR A 607 2.86 -7.80 28.39
CA THR A 607 1.97 -8.00 29.55
C THR A 607 2.76 -7.98 30.84
N LEU A 608 2.40 -7.09 31.77
CA LEU A 608 2.86 -7.12 33.15
C LEU A 608 1.90 -7.95 33.98
N ARG A 609 2.39 -9.06 34.54
CA ARG A 609 1.67 -9.86 35.52
C ARG A 609 2.18 -9.54 36.92
N LEU A 610 1.28 -9.21 37.83
CA LEU A 610 1.52 -9.01 39.25
C LEU A 610 0.86 -10.14 40.04
N LYS A 611 1.54 -10.66 41.08
CA LYS A 611 1.06 -11.76 41.90
C LYS A 611 1.29 -11.52 43.39
N GLY A 612 0.26 -11.81 44.20
CA GLY A 612 0.29 -11.60 45.65
C GLY A 612 0.17 -10.12 46.00
N ASN A 613 0.92 -9.67 47.01
CA ASN A 613 1.02 -8.26 47.40
C ASN A 613 2.12 -7.53 46.62
N ALA A 614 1.89 -7.27 45.33
CA ALA A 614 2.85 -6.67 44.43
C ALA A 614 2.50 -5.20 44.12
N TRP A 615 3.41 -4.30 44.51
CA TRP A 615 3.36 -2.88 44.22
C TRP A 615 4.55 -2.52 43.34
N LYS A 616 4.32 -2.25 42.06
CA LYS A 616 5.39 -2.03 41.09
C LYS A 616 5.27 -0.67 40.42
N LYS A 617 6.41 -0.03 40.16
CA LYS A 617 6.51 1.24 39.42
C LYS A 617 7.26 1.08 38.12
N SER A 618 6.98 1.98 37.18
CA SER A 618 7.81 2.21 36.00
C SER A 618 7.93 3.72 35.74
N PRO A 619 9.11 4.22 35.32
CA PRO A 619 9.27 5.62 34.95
C PRO A 619 8.45 5.92 33.70
N ILE A 620 7.78 7.07 33.69
CA ILE A 620 7.02 7.61 32.55
C ILE A 620 7.42 9.04 32.20
N ASN A 621 7.91 9.83 33.17
CA ASN A 621 8.23 11.26 33.00
C ASN A 621 7.18 12.02 32.18
N HIS A 622 5.90 11.87 32.54
CA HIS A 622 4.78 12.34 31.74
C HIS A 622 4.08 13.54 32.40
N ASN A 623 3.78 14.58 31.61
CA ASN A 623 2.98 15.71 32.07
C ASN A 623 1.50 15.44 31.83
N VAL A 624 0.75 15.16 32.89
CA VAL A 624 -0.71 15.01 32.81
C VAL A 624 -1.33 16.40 32.68
N THR A 625 -1.92 16.69 31.52
CA THR A 625 -2.70 17.91 31.24
C THR A 625 -4.16 17.71 31.63
N PRO A 626 -4.99 18.78 31.69
CA PRO A 626 -6.43 18.64 31.91
C PRO A 626 -7.15 17.73 30.91
N ASN A 627 -6.56 17.49 29.75
CA ASN A 627 -7.15 16.67 28.69
C ASN A 627 -6.54 15.26 28.60
N SER A 628 -5.57 14.93 29.45
CA SER A 628 -4.89 13.63 29.36
C SER A 628 -5.83 12.49 29.75
N ILE A 629 -5.83 11.45 28.92
CA ILE A 629 -6.56 10.21 29.09
C ILE A 629 -5.54 9.06 29.16
N LEU A 630 -5.63 8.24 30.20
CA LEU A 630 -4.86 7.00 30.36
C LEU A 630 -5.73 5.82 29.91
N GLU A 631 -5.24 5.07 28.93
CA GLU A 631 -5.90 3.87 28.44
C GLU A 631 -5.02 2.64 28.69
N PHE A 632 -5.63 1.51 29.08
CA PHE A 632 -4.95 0.24 29.32
C PHE A 632 -5.95 -0.92 29.40
N ASP A 633 -5.49 -2.14 29.21
CA ASP A 633 -6.28 -3.33 29.52
C ASP A 633 -5.85 -3.90 30.87
N LEU A 634 -6.84 -4.30 31.68
CA LEU A 634 -6.67 -5.04 32.93
C LEU A 634 -7.38 -6.39 32.83
N MET A 635 -6.72 -7.45 33.29
CA MET A 635 -7.36 -8.72 33.65
C MET A 635 -7.01 -9.06 35.09
N VAL A 636 -8.01 -9.48 35.86
CA VAL A 636 -7.85 -9.89 37.25
C VAL A 636 -8.24 -11.36 37.40
N THR A 637 -7.43 -12.12 38.13
CA THR A 637 -7.76 -13.50 38.51
C THR A 637 -7.63 -13.66 40.02
N GLY A 638 -8.66 -14.24 40.65
CA GLY A 638 -8.75 -14.42 42.10
C GLY A 638 -9.24 -13.20 42.87
N GLU A 639 -9.57 -13.39 44.15
CA GLU A 639 -10.07 -12.33 45.04
C GLU A 639 -8.90 -11.62 45.72
N GLY A 640 -8.66 -10.36 45.33
CA GLY A 640 -7.70 -9.47 45.97
C GLY A 640 -8.31 -8.27 46.69
N GLU A 641 -7.52 -7.61 47.54
CA GLU A 641 -7.96 -6.42 48.29
C GLU A 641 -7.97 -5.19 47.39
N ILE A 642 -6.89 -4.97 46.63
CA ILE A 642 -6.76 -3.87 45.68
C ILE A 642 -6.19 -4.37 44.35
N HIS A 643 -6.85 -4.00 43.26
CA HIS A 643 -6.26 -4.02 41.92
C HIS A 643 -6.36 -2.60 41.38
N GLY A 644 -5.22 -1.96 41.12
CA GLY A 644 -5.20 -0.53 40.88
C GLY A 644 -4.05 -0.04 40.01
N ILE A 645 -4.18 1.22 39.59
CA ILE A 645 -3.18 1.95 38.81
C ILE A 645 -3.14 3.39 39.29
N GLY A 646 -1.96 4.02 39.30
CA GLY A 646 -1.80 5.39 39.80
C GLY A 646 -0.50 6.05 39.39
N PHE A 647 -0.25 7.24 39.95
CA PHE A 647 0.89 8.08 39.61
C PHE A 647 1.61 8.60 40.85
N ASP A 648 2.95 8.66 40.79
CA ASP A 648 3.75 9.02 41.95
C ASP A 648 5.13 9.63 41.59
N ASN A 649 5.65 10.49 42.47
CA ASN A 649 6.92 11.22 42.29
C ASN A 649 7.95 11.00 43.40
N ASP A 650 7.59 10.36 44.52
CA ASP A 650 8.49 10.21 45.68
C ASP A 650 8.73 8.74 46.08
N ASN A 651 8.03 7.80 45.45
CA ASN A 651 8.18 6.36 45.59
C ASN A 651 7.80 5.80 46.98
N ALA A 652 6.95 6.51 47.73
CA ALA A 652 6.48 6.09 49.05
C ALA A 652 4.95 6.14 49.12
N LEU A 653 4.33 5.13 49.75
CA LEU A 653 2.89 5.14 49.98
C LEU A 653 2.58 5.83 51.32
N ASN A 654 2.33 7.14 51.32
CA ASN A 654 1.85 7.84 52.51
C ASN A 654 0.32 7.95 52.52
N GLY A 655 -0.28 8.20 53.68
CA GLY A 655 -1.75 8.24 53.85
C GLY A 655 -2.50 9.25 52.97
N SER A 656 -1.82 10.20 52.33
CA SER A 656 -2.38 11.14 51.34
C SER A 656 -2.27 10.67 49.89
N ASP A 657 -1.36 9.74 49.58
CA ASP A 657 -0.98 9.40 48.20
C ASP A 657 -1.97 8.45 47.53
N GLY A 658 -2.76 7.72 48.34
CA GLY A 658 -3.88 6.91 47.84
C GLY A 658 -4.82 7.68 46.91
N GLN A 659 -4.95 9.01 47.07
CA GLN A 659 -5.77 9.85 46.19
C GLN A 659 -5.27 9.99 44.74
N ARG A 660 -4.06 9.53 44.43
CA ARG A 660 -3.47 9.50 43.07
C ARG A 660 -3.62 8.14 42.38
N PHE A 661 -4.34 7.22 43.00
CA PHE A 661 -4.62 5.89 42.49
C PHE A 661 -6.09 5.74 42.14
N PHE A 662 -6.38 4.91 41.16
CA PHE A 662 -7.70 4.37 40.90
C PHE A 662 -7.72 2.92 41.33
N GLN A 663 -8.70 2.57 42.16
CA GLN A 663 -9.03 1.17 42.39
C GLN A 663 -9.97 0.71 41.28
N LEU A 664 -9.59 -0.37 40.62
CA LEU A 664 -10.26 -0.90 39.43
C LEU A 664 -11.04 -2.19 39.77
N ALA A 665 -10.53 -2.97 40.71
CA ALA A 665 -11.17 -4.16 41.28
C ALA A 665 -10.73 -4.40 42.75
N GLY A 666 -11.34 -5.39 43.40
CA GLY A 666 -10.95 -5.87 44.73
C GLY A 666 -11.95 -5.57 45.85
N THR A 667 -11.73 -6.12 47.03
CA THR A 667 -12.69 -6.09 48.16
C THR A 667 -12.56 -4.87 49.07
N GLN A 668 -11.40 -4.22 49.14
CA GLN A 668 -11.21 -3.02 49.96
C GLN A 668 -11.97 -1.83 49.34
N GLY A 669 -12.69 -1.05 50.14
CA GLY A 669 -13.55 0.03 49.64
C GLY A 669 -12.95 1.44 49.68
N ASP A 670 -11.87 1.62 50.44
CA ASP A 670 -11.39 2.94 50.83
C ASP A 670 -10.05 3.33 50.19
N PHE A 671 -9.49 2.51 49.30
CA PHE A 671 -8.21 2.78 48.65
C PHE A 671 -8.38 3.51 47.31
N GLY A 672 -7.88 4.74 47.24
CA GLY A 672 -7.91 5.53 46.01
C GLY A 672 -9.30 5.80 45.45
N LYS A 673 -9.34 6.35 44.23
CA LYS A 673 -10.56 6.80 43.57
C LYS A 673 -11.36 5.58 43.11
N GLN A 674 -12.58 5.47 43.63
CA GLN A 674 -13.49 4.36 43.35
C GLN A 674 -14.28 4.53 42.05
N THR A 675 -14.20 5.70 41.39
CA THR A 675 -14.98 6.05 40.19
C THR A 675 -14.85 5.03 39.06
N TYR A 676 -13.71 4.35 38.95
CA TYR A 676 -13.41 3.36 37.92
C TYR A 676 -13.32 1.93 38.46
N LYS A 677 -13.90 1.64 39.64
CA LYS A 677 -14.01 0.29 40.18
C LYS A 677 -15.15 -0.49 39.50
N THR A 678 -15.04 -0.66 38.19
CA THR A 678 -16.09 -1.23 37.32
C THR A 678 -15.84 -2.68 36.92
N TYR A 679 -14.67 -3.23 37.24
CA TYR A 679 -14.32 -4.60 36.88
C TYR A 679 -15.15 -5.61 37.70
N SER A 680 -15.91 -6.46 37.01
CA SER A 680 -16.88 -7.40 37.63
C SER A 680 -16.86 -8.83 37.06
N GLY A 681 -15.85 -9.19 36.25
CA GLY A 681 -15.89 -10.44 35.45
C GLY A 681 -14.56 -11.20 35.33
N ASN A 682 -14.58 -12.24 34.50
CA ASN A 682 -13.39 -13.01 34.09
C ASN A 682 -12.93 -12.54 32.71
N GLY A 683 -11.66 -12.15 32.57
CA GLY A 683 -11.04 -11.80 31.27
C GLY A 683 -10.50 -10.38 31.20
N TRP A 684 -10.11 -9.95 30.00
CA TRP A 684 -9.56 -8.61 29.78
C TRP A 684 -10.67 -7.56 29.71
N HIS A 685 -10.44 -6.43 30.39
CA HIS A 685 -11.30 -5.25 30.36
C HIS A 685 -10.46 -4.01 30.02
N SER A 686 -10.91 -3.22 29.06
CA SER A 686 -10.23 -1.98 28.66
C SER A 686 -10.73 -0.81 29.51
N PHE A 687 -9.80 -0.05 30.06
CA PHE A 687 -10.04 1.16 30.81
C PHE A 687 -9.60 2.37 29.98
N SER A 688 -10.40 3.44 30.04
CA SER A 688 -10.07 4.77 29.53
C SER A 688 -10.42 5.78 30.62
N ILE A 689 -9.40 6.31 31.28
CA ILE A 689 -9.55 7.17 32.46
C ILE A 689 -9.07 8.58 32.07
N PRO A 690 -9.91 9.62 32.10
CA PRO A 690 -9.54 11.00 31.87
C PRO A 690 -8.75 11.54 33.08
N VAL A 691 -7.53 11.04 33.24
CA VAL A 691 -6.66 11.31 34.39
C VAL A 691 -6.45 12.81 34.61
N GLY A 692 -6.48 13.61 33.55
CA GLY A 692 -6.42 15.07 33.57
C GLY A 692 -7.51 15.78 34.36
N GLU A 693 -8.69 15.15 34.52
CA GLU A 693 -9.78 15.69 35.34
C GLU A 693 -9.54 15.49 36.84
N PHE A 694 -8.68 14.53 37.20
CA PHE A 694 -8.44 14.12 38.58
C PHE A 694 -7.14 14.66 39.15
N PHE A 695 -6.12 14.78 38.32
CA PHE A 695 -4.81 15.31 38.68
C PHE A 695 -4.13 15.89 37.44
N THR A 696 -3.33 16.94 37.62
CA THR A 696 -2.52 17.55 36.56
C THR A 696 -1.11 17.83 37.06
N GLY A 697 -0.15 17.88 36.15
CA GLY A 697 1.26 18.11 36.44
C GLY A 697 2.16 16.95 36.03
N ASN A 698 3.45 17.12 36.27
CA ASN A 698 4.47 16.13 35.90
C ASN A 698 4.49 14.96 36.88
N PHE A 699 4.41 13.75 36.33
CA PHE A 699 4.56 12.51 37.07
C PHE A 699 5.76 11.71 36.59
N ASP A 700 6.60 11.32 37.55
CA ASP A 700 7.82 10.58 37.27
C ASP A 700 7.51 9.11 37.00
N ASN A 701 6.56 8.53 37.74
CA ASN A 701 6.25 7.10 37.68
C ASN A 701 4.75 6.82 37.53
N ILE A 702 4.45 5.74 36.78
CA ILE A 702 3.18 5.03 36.86
C ILE A 702 3.32 3.83 37.80
N ILE A 703 2.30 3.58 38.61
CA ILE A 703 2.29 2.55 39.64
C ILE A 703 1.20 1.53 39.33
N PHE A 704 1.52 0.25 39.45
CA PHE A 704 0.63 -0.90 39.25
C PHE A 704 0.48 -1.65 40.57
N VAL A 705 -0.76 -1.98 40.92
CA VAL A 705 -1.11 -2.53 42.22
C VAL A 705 -1.86 -3.85 42.06
N ALA A 706 -1.35 -4.89 42.72
CA ALA A 706 -2.10 -6.05 43.13
C ALA A 706 -1.82 -6.25 44.62
N ASP A 707 -2.79 -5.96 45.48
CA ASP A 707 -2.60 -5.98 46.93
C ASP A 707 -3.42 -7.10 47.60
N LYS A 708 -2.75 -7.79 48.52
CA LYS A 708 -3.34 -8.71 49.50
C LYS A 708 -2.44 -8.81 50.72
N ASP A 709 -2.87 -8.29 51.85
CA ASP A 709 -2.13 -8.33 53.11
C ASP A 709 -1.81 -9.77 53.55
N SER A 710 -2.64 -10.74 53.15
CA SER A 710 -2.34 -12.17 53.26
C SER A 710 -1.76 -12.70 51.95
N ASN A 711 -0.51 -13.21 51.99
CA ASN A 711 0.22 -13.82 50.85
C ASN A 711 -0.42 -15.12 50.30
N GLY A 712 -1.72 -15.10 49.98
CA GLY A 712 -2.45 -16.18 49.33
C GLY A 712 -2.21 -16.15 47.82
N ALA A 713 -1.68 -17.24 47.28
CA ALA A 713 -1.15 -17.36 45.91
C ALA A 713 -2.17 -17.28 44.74
N ASN A 714 -3.41 -16.86 45.01
CA ASN A 714 -4.52 -16.98 44.05
C ASN A 714 -4.91 -15.65 43.39
N GLN A 715 -4.35 -14.51 43.82
CA GLN A 715 -4.61 -13.19 43.24
C GLN A 715 -3.53 -12.80 42.25
N GLU A 716 -3.97 -12.35 41.06
CA GLU A 716 -3.09 -11.80 40.04
C GLU A 716 -3.77 -10.64 39.29
N SER A 717 -2.99 -9.62 38.94
CA SER A 717 -3.38 -8.53 38.01
C SER A 717 -2.52 -8.63 36.77
N TYR A 718 -3.12 -8.45 35.61
CA TYR A 718 -2.43 -8.39 34.33
C TYR A 718 -2.72 -7.06 33.65
N PHE A 719 -1.67 -6.33 33.26
CA PHE A 719 -1.77 -5.05 32.56
C PHE A 719 -1.11 -5.14 31.19
N ARG A 720 -1.75 -4.56 30.17
CA ARG A 720 -1.18 -4.40 28.81
C ARG A 720 -1.79 -3.20 28.11
N ASN A 721 -1.30 -2.89 26.90
CA ASN A 721 -1.84 -1.84 26.02
C ASN A 721 -1.91 -0.45 26.68
N ILE A 722 -0.93 -0.13 27.54
CA ILE A 722 -0.89 1.11 28.31
C ILE A 722 -0.50 2.28 27.40
N ARG A 723 -1.32 3.32 27.36
CA ARG A 723 -1.07 4.52 26.55
C ARG A 723 -1.68 5.79 27.15
N PHE A 724 -1.05 6.92 26.87
CA PHE A 724 -1.61 8.24 27.14
C PHE A 724 -2.13 8.84 25.84
N ARG A 725 -3.29 9.48 25.88
CA ARG A 725 -3.85 10.29 24.80
C ARG A 725 -4.20 11.68 25.32
N GLU A 726 -3.97 12.72 24.52
CA GLU A 726 -4.49 14.06 24.78
C GLU A 726 -5.87 14.26 24.14
N GLY A 727 -6.87 14.65 24.94
CA GLY A 727 -8.14 15.16 24.43
C GLY A 727 -7.99 16.57 23.84
N THR A 728 -8.80 16.90 22.84
CA THR A 728 -8.77 18.23 22.21
C THR A 728 -9.63 19.22 22.99
N SER A 729 -9.01 20.25 23.58
CA SER A 729 -9.73 21.41 24.09
C SER A 729 -10.06 22.40 22.97
N GLY A 730 -11.34 22.74 22.82
CA GLY A 730 -11.77 24.02 22.23
C GLY A 730 -11.96 24.06 20.71
N ASN A 731 -13.21 23.83 20.30
CA ASN A 731 -13.94 24.56 19.25
C ASN A 731 -13.18 24.93 17.95
N SER A 732 -13.10 24.00 17.00
CA SER A 732 -13.07 24.29 15.55
C SER A 732 -13.32 23.03 14.72
N GLY A 733 -14.52 22.92 14.13
CA GLY A 733 -14.77 22.31 12.81
C GLY A 733 -14.54 20.80 12.56
N GLY A 734 -14.22 19.99 13.57
CA GLY A 734 -14.10 18.53 13.45
C GLY A 734 -15.16 17.82 14.30
N GLY A 735 -15.84 16.83 13.73
CA GLY A 735 -17.00 16.21 14.38
C GLY A 735 -16.69 15.58 15.74
N SER A 736 -17.60 15.74 16.69
CA SER A 736 -17.43 15.23 18.06
C SER A 736 -18.02 13.82 18.16
N LEU A 737 -17.17 12.83 18.40
CA LEU A 737 -17.58 11.44 18.65
C LEU A 737 -18.17 11.33 20.06
N VAL A 738 -19.35 10.73 20.18
CA VAL A 738 -20.02 10.54 21.47
C VAL A 738 -19.44 9.32 22.19
N ASP A 739 -18.97 9.52 23.42
CA ASP A 739 -18.63 8.43 24.33
C ASP A 739 -19.91 7.88 25.00
N PHE A 740 -20.09 6.56 24.96
CA PHE A 740 -21.28 5.87 25.47
C PHE A 740 -21.21 5.64 26.98
N ASN A 741 -20.99 6.71 27.75
CA ASN A 741 -21.11 6.67 29.21
C ASN A 741 -22.60 6.69 29.61
N MET A 742 -23.23 5.52 29.52
CA MET A 742 -24.69 5.39 29.58
C MET A 742 -25.25 5.39 31.01
N SER A 743 -26.38 6.08 31.18
CA SER A 743 -27.24 6.03 32.38
C SER A 743 -28.71 5.91 31.98
N SER A 744 -29.57 5.51 32.91
CA SER A 744 -31.01 5.38 32.67
C SER A 744 -31.69 6.69 32.29
N TYR A 745 -32.60 6.65 31.32
CA TYR A 745 -33.48 7.74 30.92
C TYR A 745 -34.92 7.44 31.32
N ASP A 746 -35.54 8.32 32.11
CA ASP A 746 -36.86 8.11 32.73
C ASP A 746 -37.07 6.71 33.36
N PRO A 747 -36.25 6.32 34.36
CA PRO A 747 -36.33 5.00 35.00
C PRO A 747 -37.63 4.74 35.76
N ALA A 748 -38.45 5.77 36.00
CA ALA A 748 -39.73 5.61 36.69
C ALA A 748 -40.84 5.09 35.76
N GLN A 749 -40.71 5.27 34.44
CA GLN A 749 -41.78 4.99 33.48
C GLN A 749 -41.34 4.16 32.28
N GLN A 750 -40.09 4.28 31.83
CA GLN A 750 -39.70 3.82 30.48
C GLN A 750 -38.45 2.92 30.46
N ASP A 751 -37.53 3.03 31.42
CA ASP A 751 -36.28 2.24 31.38
C ASP A 751 -36.31 1.01 32.30
N SER A 752 -36.91 -0.09 31.82
CA SER A 752 -36.95 -1.39 32.50
C SER A 752 -36.05 -2.46 31.87
N GLY A 753 -35.36 -2.12 30.79
CA GLY A 753 -34.43 -2.95 30.03
C GLY A 753 -32.95 -2.70 30.36
N SER A 754 -32.08 -3.44 29.71
CA SER A 754 -30.63 -3.43 29.95
C SER A 754 -29.86 -2.84 28.77
N PHE A 755 -28.64 -2.39 29.04
CA PHE A 755 -27.67 -2.06 28.00
C PHE A 755 -26.36 -2.82 28.20
N GLU A 756 -25.61 -2.97 27.12
CA GLU A 756 -24.28 -3.59 27.10
C GLU A 756 -23.40 -2.78 26.14
N LEU A 757 -22.16 -2.48 26.55
CA LEU A 757 -21.15 -1.90 25.66
C LEU A 757 -20.30 -3.05 25.13
N GLN A 758 -20.29 -3.24 23.81
CA GLN A 758 -19.54 -4.32 23.16
C GLN A 758 -18.28 -3.79 22.47
N ASP A 759 -17.13 -4.31 22.88
CA ASP A 759 -15.77 -4.10 22.34
C ASP A 759 -15.18 -2.67 22.47
N SER A 760 -13.89 -2.53 22.14
CA SER A 760 -13.08 -1.30 22.14
C SER A 760 -13.52 -0.21 21.15
N ASP A 761 -14.56 -0.47 20.34
CA ASP A 761 -15.02 0.39 19.25
C ASP A 761 -16.32 1.16 19.58
N GLY A 762 -16.80 1.10 20.83
CA GLY A 762 -17.96 1.88 21.29
C GLY A 762 -19.30 1.45 20.69
N LYS A 763 -19.63 0.15 20.71
CA LYS A 763 -20.97 -0.32 20.30
C LYS A 763 -21.92 -0.37 21.50
N LEU A 764 -22.99 0.42 21.48
CA LEU A 764 -24.07 0.37 22.46
C LEU A 764 -25.14 -0.64 22.02
N LYS A 765 -25.36 -1.67 22.81
CA LYS A 765 -26.48 -2.60 22.66
C LYS A 765 -27.55 -2.30 23.69
N LEU A 766 -28.80 -2.15 23.26
CA LEU A 766 -29.99 -2.03 24.09
C LEU A 766 -30.82 -3.32 23.97
N VAL A 767 -31.34 -3.81 25.09
CA VAL A 767 -32.15 -5.03 25.15
C VAL A 767 -33.39 -4.81 26.01
N GLY A 768 -34.56 -5.17 25.46
CA GLY A 768 -35.84 -5.05 26.16
C GLY A 768 -36.44 -3.65 26.04
N ASN A 769 -37.08 -3.15 27.10
CA ASN A 769 -37.55 -1.77 27.17
C ASN A 769 -36.47 -0.85 27.76
N ALA A 770 -35.45 -0.56 26.96
CA ALA A 770 -34.24 0.16 27.37
C ALA A 770 -34.23 1.58 26.80
N TRP A 771 -34.37 2.56 27.69
CA TRP A 771 -34.21 3.98 27.39
C TRP A 771 -32.98 4.48 28.14
N LYS A 772 -31.91 4.77 27.41
CA LYS A 772 -30.60 5.13 27.99
C LYS A 772 -30.13 6.46 27.46
N LYS A 773 -29.38 7.19 28.26
CA LYS A 773 -28.80 8.48 27.88
C LYS A 773 -27.32 8.57 28.21
N THR A 774 -26.63 9.42 27.48
CA THR A 774 -25.28 9.90 27.81
C THR A 774 -25.30 11.42 27.91
N ALA A 775 -24.34 11.99 28.64
CA ALA A 775 -24.18 13.44 28.71
C ALA A 775 -23.82 13.98 27.32
N LEU A 776 -24.46 15.10 26.94
CA LEU A 776 -24.20 15.80 25.70
C LEU A 776 -23.76 17.23 26.06
N ASP A 777 -22.51 17.56 25.74
CA ASP A 777 -22.00 18.93 25.80
C ASP A 777 -21.90 19.50 24.37
N TYR A 778 -23.05 19.53 23.69
CA TYR A 778 -23.13 19.96 22.30
C TYR A 778 -24.34 20.87 22.08
N THR A 779 -24.10 22.03 21.46
CA THR A 779 -25.17 22.96 21.03
C THR A 779 -25.61 22.60 19.62
N ILE A 780 -26.89 22.25 19.46
CA ILE A 780 -27.45 22.03 18.11
C ILE A 780 -27.70 23.38 17.44
N THR A 781 -26.96 23.65 16.37
CA THR A 781 -27.13 24.79 15.46
C THR A 781 -28.04 24.39 14.28
N PRO A 782 -28.48 25.35 13.44
CA PRO A 782 -29.23 25.05 12.22
C PRO A 782 -28.51 24.09 11.25
N ASN A 783 -27.19 23.99 11.36
CA ASN A 783 -26.33 23.20 10.48
C ASN A 783 -25.92 21.86 11.09
N THR A 784 -26.31 21.59 12.34
CA THR A 784 -25.90 20.36 13.02
C THR A 784 -26.53 19.13 12.39
N VAL A 785 -25.70 18.15 12.08
CA VAL A 785 -26.06 16.81 11.65
C VAL A 785 -25.55 15.79 12.64
N VAL A 786 -26.40 14.86 13.06
CA VAL A 786 -25.98 13.66 13.81
C VAL A 786 -25.88 12.49 12.85
N GLU A 787 -24.71 11.87 12.80
CA GLU A 787 -24.42 10.65 12.04
C GLU A 787 -24.23 9.48 13.01
N PHE A 788 -24.78 8.31 12.72
CA PHE A 788 -24.61 7.10 13.53
C PHE A 788 -25.03 5.85 12.77
N ASP A 789 -24.56 4.67 13.17
CA ASP A 789 -25.03 3.40 12.63
C ASP A 789 -26.01 2.74 13.61
N LEU A 790 -27.09 2.19 13.08
CA LEU A 790 -28.08 1.39 13.81
C LEU A 790 -28.18 -0.02 13.21
N MET A 791 -28.25 -1.04 14.06
CA MET A 791 -28.69 -2.39 13.67
C MET A 791 -29.77 -2.86 14.64
N VAL A 792 -30.86 -3.42 14.13
CA VAL A 792 -31.94 -3.98 14.95
C VAL A 792 -31.96 -5.48 14.77
N ALA A 793 -31.80 -6.23 15.86
CA ALA A 793 -31.77 -7.69 15.85
C ALA A 793 -33.03 -8.32 16.48
N GLY A 794 -34.00 -7.50 16.88
CA GLY A 794 -35.25 -8.00 17.45
C GLY A 794 -36.36 -6.93 17.43
N GLU A 795 -37.61 -7.37 17.23
CA GLU A 795 -38.80 -6.53 17.14
C GLU A 795 -39.11 -5.76 18.44
N GLY A 796 -38.92 -4.43 18.38
CA GLY A 796 -39.41 -3.44 19.35
C GLY A 796 -40.51 -2.54 18.78
N GLU A 797 -41.18 -1.82 19.68
CA GLU A 797 -42.18 -0.81 19.34
C GLU A 797 -41.52 0.47 18.82
N ILE A 798 -40.38 0.85 19.43
CA ILE A 798 -39.55 2.00 19.04
C ILE A 798 -38.07 1.59 19.05
N HIS A 799 -37.35 1.95 18.00
CA HIS A 799 -35.88 2.04 18.01
C HIS A 799 -35.53 3.45 17.58
N GLY A 800 -34.89 4.23 18.45
CA GLY A 800 -34.77 5.66 18.23
C GLY A 800 -33.58 6.33 18.90
N ILE A 801 -33.39 7.59 18.50
CA ILE A 801 -32.40 8.51 19.08
C ILE A 801 -33.08 9.87 19.29
N GLY A 802 -32.72 10.59 20.34
CA GLY A 802 -33.33 11.88 20.64
C GLY A 802 -32.57 12.72 21.66
N PHE A 803 -33.09 13.90 21.94
CA PHE A 803 -32.39 14.93 22.70
C PHE A 803 -33.25 15.49 23.82
N ASP A 804 -32.66 15.67 24.99
CA ASP A 804 -33.40 16.14 26.14
C ASP A 804 -32.57 16.93 27.18
N ASN A 805 -33.25 17.57 28.13
CA ASN A 805 -32.69 18.50 29.11
C ASN A 805 -33.07 18.21 30.57
N ASP A 806 -34.08 17.38 30.82
CA ASP A 806 -34.62 17.15 32.16
C ASP A 806 -34.71 15.67 32.58
N ASN A 807 -34.44 14.74 31.66
CA ASN A 807 -34.43 13.29 31.92
C ASN A 807 -35.82 12.69 32.19
N VAL A 808 -36.87 13.28 31.61
CA VAL A 808 -38.25 12.82 31.78
C VAL A 808 -38.91 12.73 30.40
N LEU A 809 -39.62 11.62 30.12
CA LEU A 809 -40.30 11.46 28.85
C LEU A 809 -41.73 12.03 28.88
N ASN A 810 -41.93 13.19 28.27
CA ASN A 810 -43.22 13.87 28.22
C ASN A 810 -43.83 13.81 26.80
N GLY A 811 -45.15 13.95 26.69
CA GLY A 811 -45.84 13.92 25.38
C GLY A 811 -45.40 15.00 24.37
N SER A 812 -44.76 16.08 24.83
CA SER A 812 -44.14 17.12 23.98
C SER A 812 -42.78 16.71 23.41
N ASP A 813 -42.11 15.73 24.03
CA ASP A 813 -40.70 15.44 23.76
C ASP A 813 -40.52 14.63 22.48
N GLY A 814 -41.56 13.95 22.00
CA GLY A 814 -41.56 13.29 20.69
C GLY A 814 -41.15 14.23 19.53
N GLN A 815 -41.20 15.54 19.70
CA GLN A 815 -40.67 16.48 18.70
C GLN A 815 -39.14 16.53 18.62
N ARG A 816 -38.43 16.01 19.64
CA ARG A 816 -36.97 15.98 19.77
C ARG A 816 -36.37 14.58 19.60
N PHE A 817 -37.20 13.60 19.26
CA PHE A 817 -36.82 12.20 19.06
C PHE A 817 -37.12 11.77 17.63
N PHE A 818 -36.30 10.88 17.10
CA PHE A 818 -36.46 10.25 15.79
C PHE A 818 -36.69 8.76 15.98
N GLN A 819 -37.81 8.26 15.47
CA GLN A 819 -38.02 6.82 15.37
C GLN A 819 -37.42 6.34 14.06
N LEU A 820 -36.56 5.33 14.17
CA LEU A 820 -35.74 4.80 13.09
C LEU A 820 -36.24 3.42 12.64
N ALA A 821 -36.75 2.64 13.60
CA ALA A 821 -37.41 1.35 13.38
C ALA A 821 -38.53 1.09 14.41
N GLY A 822 -39.27 0.00 14.24
CA GLY A 822 -40.27 -0.50 15.20
C GLY A 822 -41.71 -0.46 14.69
N THR A 823 -42.64 -1.03 15.43
CA THR A 823 -44.04 -1.21 15.00
C THR A 823 -44.95 -0.01 15.30
N GLN A 824 -44.65 0.78 16.33
CA GLN A 824 -45.47 1.94 16.70
C GLN A 824 -45.33 3.05 15.65
N SER A 825 -46.43 3.70 15.27
CA SER A 825 -46.45 4.69 14.19
C SER A 825 -46.59 6.14 14.65
N SER A 826 -46.59 6.40 15.96
CA SER A 826 -46.99 7.70 16.54
C SER A 826 -45.95 8.34 17.46
N TYR A 827 -44.81 7.71 17.73
CA TYR A 827 -43.80 8.25 18.66
C TYR A 827 -42.58 8.78 17.92
N GLY A 828 -42.15 10.00 18.22
CA GLY A 828 -41.01 10.60 17.55
C GLY A 828 -41.29 11.01 16.10
N LYS A 829 -40.35 11.72 15.48
CA LYS A 829 -40.39 12.03 14.05
C LYS A 829 -40.19 10.76 13.23
N GLN A 830 -41.13 10.50 12.34
CA GLN A 830 -41.15 9.30 11.49
C GLN A 830 -40.36 9.48 10.19
N THR A 831 -39.86 10.68 9.90
CA THR A 831 -39.17 11.03 8.64
C THR A 831 -37.99 10.11 8.32
N TYR A 832 -37.35 9.56 9.36
CA TYR A 832 -36.19 8.67 9.24
C TYR A 832 -36.50 7.22 9.66
N LYS A 833 -37.78 6.82 9.71
CA LYS A 833 -38.17 5.44 9.95
C LYS A 833 -38.03 4.59 8.68
N THR A 834 -36.79 4.48 8.20
CA THR A 834 -36.43 3.82 6.94
C THR A 834 -35.82 2.45 7.14
N TYR A 835 -35.55 2.06 8.39
CA TYR A 835 -34.90 0.79 8.70
C TYR A 835 -35.83 -0.40 8.43
N SER A 836 -35.37 -1.36 7.63
CA SER A 836 -36.00 -2.68 7.46
C SER A 836 -34.91 -3.73 7.27
N GLY A 837 -34.82 -4.72 8.16
CA GLY A 837 -33.80 -5.77 8.10
C GLY A 837 -33.12 -6.08 9.43
N ASN A 838 -31.98 -6.77 9.39
CA ASN A 838 -31.14 -7.12 10.54
C ASN A 838 -29.65 -6.77 10.32
N GLU A 839 -29.37 -5.85 9.40
CA GLU A 839 -28.03 -5.37 9.05
C GLU A 839 -27.75 -3.98 9.64
N TRP A 840 -26.50 -3.52 9.63
CA TRP A 840 -26.15 -2.16 10.01
C TRP A 840 -26.59 -1.15 8.95
N VAL A 841 -27.24 -0.07 9.38
CA VAL A 841 -27.68 1.04 8.54
C VAL A 841 -27.14 2.33 9.12
N SER A 842 -26.46 3.12 8.28
CA SER A 842 -25.99 4.45 8.65
C SER A 842 -27.12 5.48 8.50
N PHE A 843 -27.31 6.27 9.55
CA PHE A 843 -28.21 7.41 9.60
C PHE A 843 -27.39 8.70 9.59
N SER A 844 -27.87 9.69 8.83
CA SER A 844 -27.38 11.07 8.85
C SER A 844 -28.60 11.97 8.95
N ILE A 845 -28.83 12.53 10.13
CA ILE A 845 -30.04 13.30 10.44
C ILE A 845 -29.63 14.76 10.66
N PRO A 846 -30.06 15.71 9.80
CA PRO A 846 -29.84 17.14 9.99
C PRO A 846 -30.72 17.68 11.12
N VAL A 847 -30.37 17.35 12.35
CA VAL A 847 -31.14 17.69 13.56
C VAL A 847 -31.37 19.18 13.70
N GLY A 848 -30.45 20.01 13.20
CA GLY A 848 -30.56 21.47 13.15
C GLY A 848 -31.73 22.01 12.34
N GLU A 849 -32.22 21.26 11.34
CA GLU A 849 -33.41 21.64 10.57
C GLU A 849 -34.71 21.46 11.37
N PHE A 850 -34.66 20.67 12.45
CA PHE A 850 -35.83 20.30 13.24
C PHE A 850 -35.93 21.08 14.55
N PHE A 851 -34.79 21.28 15.23
CA PHE A 851 -34.69 22.03 16.48
C PHE A 851 -33.25 22.49 16.71
N THR A 852 -33.09 23.60 17.40
CA THR A 852 -31.78 24.17 17.77
C THR A 852 -31.76 24.50 19.26
N GLY A 853 -30.57 24.60 19.84
CA GLY A 853 -30.37 24.95 21.25
C GLY A 853 -29.44 23.99 22.00
N ASN A 854 -29.26 24.27 23.29
CA ASN A 854 -28.42 23.45 24.16
C ASN A 854 -29.22 22.27 24.70
N PHE A 855 -28.68 21.06 24.53
CA PHE A 855 -29.24 19.82 25.07
C PHE A 855 -28.24 19.17 26.00
N LYS A 856 -28.70 18.71 27.17
CA LYS A 856 -27.86 18.06 28.18
C LYS A 856 -27.67 16.57 27.92
N TYR A 857 -28.58 15.94 27.19
CA TYR A 857 -28.61 14.50 27.02
C TYR A 857 -28.85 14.11 25.57
N LEU A 858 -28.07 13.15 25.10
CA LEU A 858 -28.39 12.32 23.95
C LEU A 858 -29.01 11.03 24.46
N VAL A 859 -30.17 10.68 23.94
CA VAL A 859 -31.01 9.57 24.40
C VAL A 859 -31.12 8.53 23.29
N PHE A 860 -30.94 7.27 23.63
CA PHE A 860 -31.12 6.11 22.77
C PHE A 860 -32.28 5.28 23.32
N SER A 861 -33.21 4.90 22.45
CA SER A 861 -34.39 4.14 22.83
C SER A 861 -34.49 2.81 22.10
N GLY A 862 -34.82 1.80 22.87
CA GLY A 862 -35.30 0.50 22.43
C GLY A 862 -36.52 0.16 23.26
N ASP A 863 -37.71 0.39 22.73
CA ASP A 863 -38.95 0.33 23.49
C ASP A 863 -39.72 -0.96 23.23
N LYS A 864 -40.27 -1.55 24.30
CA LYS A 864 -41.22 -2.66 24.23
C LYS A 864 -41.98 -2.82 25.55
N ASP A 865 -43.23 -2.38 25.60
CA ASP A 865 -44.08 -2.37 26.80
C ASP A 865 -44.40 -3.77 27.37
N ASN A 866 -44.18 -4.82 26.58
CA ASN A 866 -44.35 -6.22 27.01
C ASN A 866 -42.99 -6.89 27.29
N ASN A 867 -42.71 -7.21 28.55
CA ASN A 867 -41.47 -7.78 29.13
C ASN A 867 -40.97 -9.16 28.58
N GLY A 868 -41.37 -9.55 27.37
CA GLY A 868 -40.76 -10.66 26.64
C GLY A 868 -39.55 -10.17 25.84
N ALA A 869 -38.36 -10.71 26.11
CA ALA A 869 -37.14 -10.36 25.40
C ALA A 869 -37.26 -10.65 23.90
N SER A 870 -37.56 -9.62 23.12
CA SER A 870 -37.43 -9.67 21.67
C SER A 870 -37.00 -8.34 21.05
N GLN A 871 -36.76 -7.28 21.83
CA GLN A 871 -36.23 -6.00 21.32
C GLN A 871 -34.71 -5.99 21.50
N ILE A 872 -33.97 -5.73 20.43
CA ILE A 872 -32.53 -5.50 20.49
C ILE A 872 -32.15 -4.40 19.49
N SER A 873 -31.57 -3.30 19.98
CA SER A 873 -30.93 -2.25 19.15
C SER A 873 -29.43 -2.26 19.36
N TYR A 874 -28.66 -1.98 18.32
CA TYR A 874 -27.25 -1.67 18.39
C TYR A 874 -27.00 -0.30 17.78
N PHE A 875 -26.24 0.55 18.46
CA PHE A 875 -25.77 1.84 17.98
C PHE A 875 -24.24 1.87 17.99
N LYS A 876 -23.63 2.52 17.01
CA LYS A 876 -22.18 2.83 17.00
C LYS A 876 -21.92 4.06 16.14
N ASN A 877 -20.68 4.56 16.16
CA ASN A 877 -20.22 5.65 15.28
C ASN A 877 -21.06 6.94 15.40
N VAL A 878 -21.55 7.26 16.61
CA VAL A 878 -22.38 8.46 16.83
C VAL A 878 -21.49 9.71 16.83
N VAL A 879 -21.66 10.56 15.83
CA VAL A 879 -20.85 11.77 15.59
C VAL A 879 -21.74 12.95 15.30
N PHE A 880 -21.42 14.11 15.89
CA PHE A 880 -22.01 15.39 15.51
C PHE A 880 -21.12 16.14 14.53
N ARG A 881 -21.71 16.74 13.49
CA ARG A 881 -21.03 17.59 12.52
C ARG A 881 -21.80 18.89 12.30
N GLU A 882 -21.06 19.92 11.91
CA GLU A 882 -21.62 21.17 11.40
C GLU A 882 -21.44 21.16 9.87
N ASN A 883 -22.55 21.24 9.13
CA ASN A 883 -22.55 21.27 7.67
C ASN A 883 -22.51 22.68 7.08
#